data_AF-A0A6I9QDP2-F1
#
_entry.id   AF-A0A6I9QDP2-F1
#
_cell.length_a   1.000
_cell.length_b   1.000
_cell.length_c   1.000
_cell.angle_alpha   90.00
_cell.angle_beta   90.00
_cell.angle_gamma   90.00
#
_symmetry.space_group_name_H-M   'P 1'
#
loop_
_entity.id
_entity.type
_entity.pdbx_description
1 polymer ?
#
loop_
_entity_poly.entity_id
_entity_poly.type
_entity_poly.pdbx_seq_one_letter_code
_entity_poly.pdbx_strand_id
1 'polypeptide(L)'
;MDDHKLQVLFFAILSFYCLTPPMSHGQLLPIVEEDAAKIQTYIVHVERPEGPELLSSEDLESWHKSFLPNTTLDSGKPRLIYSYRDVISGFAARLTPQEVKAMEAKKGFLYAHPDKLRPLATTYTHKFLGLNNWTGGIWSNTLFGQGIVIGVLDTGILPTHPSFHDGGMPPKPVTWNGNCERLSGVRCNRKIIGAIAFNGGLLDSVIDTDGHGTHVASTTAGNFVGDASVLGMAEGTAAGMAPKAHLAIYKVCFQNGCFDSDSLKAIEQAIHDGVDVLSMSIGGDRTPSFDLDGIVHGSLSALSHGISAVAAAGNHGPSESSLSHDAPWVLTIGASSTDRKIRATVRLGDGTELDGESAYQPSSFNASGPWPIVFPGEYGDSDKVFCLENSLDNIDVRGKIVLCWEGNLENVEKGKVVYDAGGAAMVLGSLPDSGYTTSAEPHVLPVSHLSFMDATAFRDYYYSGSTSKSFTPNATIIFKETVFGYRPSPGVASFSSRGPATMNGGILKPDVLAPGVNILAAWPFDVGPNPSALATKTFNFLSGTSMATPHVSGIVALIKSKHRNWPPAYIQSAIITSARDLDLDGNLIVDENSNETAGIFATGAGQVNPEGALDPGLVYNIDPADYVGYVCGLGYSDYQVSILFNRRIRCSTVQTIDAPSLNYPSIMASLPRNSRQAVTVERTVTNVGDANSVYIARITEPAGVSVYLSTYQLGFYRQGQEMSFQVTVWVSGSGAGNNSTARGKLEWVSNKHVVKSPIAIKFV
;
A
#
# COMPACT_ATOMS: atom_id res chain seq x y z
N MET A 1 66.62 48.32 -0.55
CA MET A 1 68.07 48.39 -0.32
C MET A 1 68.61 47.01 -0.60
N ASP A 2 69.45 46.96 -1.62
CA ASP A 2 70.20 45.79 -2.07
C ASP A 2 70.92 45.08 -0.91
N ASP A 3 71.13 43.76 -1.00
CA ASP A 3 72.43 43.27 -1.44
C ASP A 3 72.63 41.75 -1.39
N HIS A 4 73.26 41.28 -2.46
CA HIS A 4 74.30 40.26 -2.57
C HIS A 4 74.12 38.78 -2.12
N LYS A 5 74.02 37.96 -3.17
CA LYS A 5 74.77 36.71 -3.46
C LYS A 5 76.09 36.51 -2.66
N LEU A 6 76.48 35.26 -2.37
CA LEU A 6 77.37 34.41 -3.21
C LEU A 6 78.19 33.35 -2.42
N GLN A 7 78.22 32.11 -2.96
CA GLN A 7 79.33 31.12 -3.04
C GLN A 7 79.86 30.35 -1.80
N VAL A 8 80.07 29.03 -1.98
CA VAL A 8 81.38 28.31 -2.14
C VAL A 8 81.06 26.80 -2.31
N LEU A 9 81.15 26.18 -3.50
CA LEU A 9 82.27 25.47 -4.16
C LEU A 9 82.92 24.33 -3.36
N PHE A 10 82.90 23.09 -3.87
CA PHE A 10 84.12 22.29 -4.15
C PHE A 10 83.82 21.01 -4.98
N PHE A 11 84.84 20.63 -5.77
CA PHE A 11 84.87 19.75 -6.93
C PHE A 11 85.39 18.32 -6.62
N ALA A 12 84.97 17.36 -7.46
CA ALA A 12 85.80 16.34 -8.16
C ALA A 12 85.60 14.82 -7.90
N ILE A 13 84.92 14.19 -8.88
CA ILE A 13 85.32 13.03 -9.74
C ILE A 13 85.74 11.69 -9.10
N LEU A 14 84.97 10.63 -9.38
CA LEU A 14 85.49 9.36 -9.95
C LEU A 14 84.37 8.50 -10.55
N SER A 15 84.54 8.16 -11.82
CA SER A 15 83.68 7.34 -12.68
C SER A 15 84.21 5.91 -12.75
N PHE A 16 83.36 4.90 -12.53
CA PHE A 16 83.54 3.53 -13.04
C PHE A 16 82.19 2.88 -13.36
N TYR A 17 82.20 2.10 -14.43
CA TYR A 17 81.06 1.61 -15.23
C TYR A 17 80.19 0.52 -14.59
N CYS A 18 78.94 0.50 -15.07
CA CYS A 18 78.02 -0.65 -15.22
C CYS A 18 77.43 -1.32 -13.98
N LEU A 19 76.15 -1.01 -13.71
CA LEU A 19 75.01 -1.94 -13.80
C LEU A 19 73.72 -1.15 -13.56
N THR A 20 72.89 -0.94 -14.59
CA THR A 20 71.51 -0.44 -14.44
C THR A 20 70.54 -1.62 -14.38
N PRO A 21 69.55 -1.59 -13.48
CA PRO A 21 68.17 -1.42 -13.94
C PRO A 21 67.33 -0.56 -12.96
N PRO A 22 66.07 -0.26 -13.27
CA PRO A 22 65.63 0.76 -14.21
C PRO A 22 65.02 1.96 -13.46
N MET A 23 65.41 3.20 -13.78
CA MET A 23 64.50 4.32 -13.54
C MET A 23 63.38 4.24 -14.57
N SER A 24 62.35 3.45 -14.24
CA SER A 24 61.04 3.56 -14.87
C SER A 24 60.60 5.01 -14.69
N HIS A 25 60.58 5.73 -15.81
CA HIS A 25 59.87 7.00 -15.90
C HIS A 25 58.46 6.75 -15.40
N GLY A 26 58.05 7.45 -14.34
CA GLY A 26 56.63 7.56 -14.01
C GLY A 26 55.94 8.23 -15.19
N GLN A 27 55.48 7.43 -16.15
CA GLN A 27 54.59 7.88 -17.21
C GLN A 27 53.30 8.33 -16.53
N LEU A 28 53.14 9.64 -16.40
CA LEU A 28 51.83 10.24 -16.18
C LEU A 28 50.92 9.76 -17.32
N LEU A 29 49.71 9.31 -16.94
CA LEU A 29 48.70 8.94 -17.92
C LEU A 29 48.46 10.13 -18.86
N PRO A 30 48.27 9.90 -20.17
CA PRO A 30 47.98 11.00 -21.09
C PRO A 30 46.71 11.72 -20.62
N ILE A 31 46.82 13.04 -20.42
CA ILE A 31 45.66 13.89 -20.16
C ILE A 31 44.89 13.94 -21.49
N VAL A 32 43.78 13.21 -21.54
CA VAL A 32 42.82 13.30 -22.65
C VAL A 32 41.98 14.56 -22.42
N GLU A 33 41.71 15.36 -23.45
CA GLU A 33 40.91 16.60 -23.35
C GLU A 33 39.67 16.39 -22.45
N GLU A 34 39.59 17.17 -21.36
CA GLU A 34 38.52 17.08 -20.36
C GLU A 34 37.20 17.58 -20.96
N ASP A 35 36.43 16.67 -21.53
CA ASP A 35 35.03 16.90 -21.85
C ASP A 35 34.24 16.78 -20.52
N ALA A 36 33.97 17.91 -19.86
CA ALA A 36 33.30 17.96 -18.55
C ALA A 36 31.96 17.20 -18.50
N ALA A 37 31.37 16.91 -19.67
CA ALA A 37 30.16 16.11 -19.85
C ALA A 37 30.36 14.59 -19.68
N LYS A 38 31.59 14.06 -19.54
CA LYS A 38 31.90 12.62 -19.48
C LYS A 38 32.58 12.15 -18.19
N ILE A 39 32.78 13.04 -17.23
CA ILE A 39 33.36 12.70 -15.93
C ILE A 39 32.26 12.09 -15.04
N GLN A 40 32.50 10.89 -14.53
CA GLN A 40 31.62 10.22 -13.57
C GLN A 40 32.44 9.66 -12.41
N THR A 41 31.77 9.39 -11.28
CA THR A 41 32.43 8.74 -10.15
C THR A 41 32.57 7.25 -10.46
N TYR A 42 33.77 6.70 -10.25
CA TYR A 42 34.06 5.28 -10.31
C TYR A 42 34.50 4.78 -8.94
N ILE A 43 34.12 3.56 -8.61
CA ILE A 43 34.69 2.77 -7.52
C ILE A 43 35.80 1.89 -8.13
N VAL A 44 37.02 2.04 -7.63
CA VAL A 44 38.24 1.40 -8.14
C VAL A 44 38.78 0.44 -7.09
N HIS A 45 38.98 -0.81 -7.47
CA HIS A 45 39.56 -1.87 -6.67
C HIS A 45 41.01 -2.11 -7.09
N VAL A 46 41.88 -2.25 -6.09
CA VAL A 46 43.32 -2.44 -6.26
C VAL A 46 43.81 -3.57 -5.37
N GLU A 47 44.86 -4.27 -5.79
CA GLU A 47 45.56 -5.29 -5.01
C GLU A 47 46.05 -4.68 -3.70
N ARG A 48 45.70 -5.30 -2.57
CA ARG A 48 46.14 -4.82 -1.27
C ARG A 48 47.67 -4.90 -1.22
N PRO A 49 48.38 -3.79 -0.98
CA PRO A 49 49.84 -3.80 -1.05
C PRO A 49 50.40 -4.65 0.09
N GLU A 50 51.28 -5.59 -0.26
CA GLU A 50 51.95 -6.47 0.68
C GLU A 50 53.13 -5.74 1.33
N GLY A 51 52.94 -5.24 2.55
CA GLY A 51 54.01 -4.66 3.35
C GLY A 51 53.51 -3.76 4.48
N PRO A 52 54.31 -3.55 5.55
CA PRO A 52 53.97 -2.70 6.68
C PRO A 52 54.08 -1.19 6.38
N GLU A 53 54.04 -0.76 5.12
CA GLU A 53 54.35 0.63 4.70
C GLU A 53 53.14 1.49 4.33
N LEU A 54 51.93 1.11 4.72
CA LEU A 54 50.75 2.00 4.70
C LEU A 54 50.13 2.11 6.10
N LEU A 55 50.96 2.43 7.09
CA LEU A 55 50.58 2.47 8.51
C LEU A 55 49.69 3.68 8.83
N SER A 56 49.78 4.76 8.05
CA SER A 56 48.93 5.93 8.19
C SER A 56 47.88 6.01 7.07
N SER A 57 46.75 6.65 7.36
CA SER A 57 45.73 6.93 6.35
C SER A 57 46.26 7.82 5.21
N GLU A 58 47.28 8.66 5.49
CA GLU A 58 47.90 9.57 4.51
C GLU A 58 48.75 8.82 3.48
N ASP A 59 49.48 7.78 3.92
CA ASP A 59 50.27 6.93 3.01
C ASP A 59 49.33 6.14 2.09
N LEU A 60 48.24 5.59 2.65
CA LEU A 60 47.26 4.82 1.88
C LEU A 60 46.55 5.69 0.85
N GLU A 61 46.20 6.92 1.24
CA GLU A 61 45.62 7.90 0.33
C GLU A 61 46.61 8.31 -0.77
N SER A 62 47.89 8.48 -0.43
CA SER A 62 48.95 8.79 -1.40
C SER A 62 49.17 7.66 -2.40
N TRP A 63 49.12 6.41 -1.93
CA TRP A 63 49.18 5.24 -2.79
C TRP A 63 47.95 5.15 -3.71
N HIS A 64 46.73 5.37 -3.22
CA HIS A 64 45.54 5.46 -4.08
C HIS A 64 45.61 6.61 -5.09
N LYS A 65 46.15 7.78 -4.71
CA LYS A 65 46.38 8.91 -5.63
C LYS A 65 47.35 8.55 -6.77
N SER A 66 48.29 7.62 -6.55
CA SER A 66 49.21 7.17 -7.59
C SER A 66 48.53 6.49 -8.78
N PHE A 67 47.29 5.98 -8.60
CA PHE A 67 46.50 5.40 -9.69
C PHE A 67 45.83 6.45 -10.57
N LEU A 68 45.63 7.68 -10.06
CA LEU A 68 44.98 8.77 -10.78
C LEU A 68 45.90 9.41 -11.83
N PRO A 69 45.36 10.04 -12.90
CA PRO A 69 46.15 10.80 -13.87
C PRO A 69 46.74 12.09 -13.26
N ASN A 70 45.98 12.77 -12.39
CA ASN A 70 46.40 13.91 -11.57
C ASN A 70 45.55 13.97 -10.28
N THR A 71 45.89 14.86 -9.35
CA THR A 71 45.19 14.96 -8.05
C THR A 71 43.89 15.75 -8.11
N THR A 72 43.72 16.61 -9.11
CA THR A 72 42.61 17.57 -9.24
C THR A 72 42.12 17.63 -10.68
N LEU A 73 40.81 17.82 -10.86
CA LEU A 73 40.19 18.14 -12.15
C LEU A 73 40.61 19.54 -12.61
N ASP A 74 40.44 19.87 -13.90
CA ASP A 74 40.70 21.23 -14.40
C ASP A 74 39.81 22.29 -13.71
N SER A 75 38.67 21.85 -13.16
CA SER A 75 37.78 22.65 -12.30
C SER A 75 38.34 22.96 -10.90
N GLY A 76 39.54 22.49 -10.55
CA GLY A 76 40.17 22.66 -9.24
C GLY A 76 39.64 21.73 -8.13
N LYS A 77 38.65 20.86 -8.44
CA LYS A 77 38.12 19.89 -7.49
C LYS A 77 39.03 18.67 -7.35
N PRO A 78 39.19 18.09 -6.15
CA PRO A 78 39.95 16.85 -5.98
C PRO A 78 39.31 15.70 -6.79
N ARG A 79 40.16 14.93 -7.47
CA ARG A 79 39.71 13.74 -8.22
C ARG A 79 39.43 12.56 -7.30
N LEU A 80 40.29 12.34 -6.31
CA LEU A 80 40.04 11.38 -5.27
C LEU A 80 38.87 11.86 -4.41
N ILE A 81 37.83 11.04 -4.29
CA ILE A 81 36.66 11.31 -3.45
C ILE A 81 36.87 10.65 -2.09
N TYR A 82 37.16 9.35 -2.08
CA TYR A 82 37.39 8.58 -0.85
C TYR A 82 38.50 7.55 -1.05
N SER A 83 39.32 7.37 -0.04
CA SER A 83 40.31 6.30 0.08
C SER A 83 39.79 5.27 1.08
N TYR A 84 39.56 4.03 0.65
CA TYR A 84 38.99 2.99 1.50
C TYR A 84 40.09 2.10 2.06
N ARG A 85 40.08 1.91 3.37
CA ARG A 85 41.05 1.03 4.06
C ARG A 85 40.46 -0.35 4.35
N ASP A 86 39.24 -0.36 4.88
CA ASP A 86 38.71 -1.54 5.56
C ASP A 86 37.60 -2.25 4.77
N VAL A 87 36.78 -1.48 4.03
CA VAL A 87 35.59 -2.00 3.35
C VAL A 87 35.90 -2.63 1.99
N ILE A 88 36.89 -2.10 1.28
CA ILE A 88 37.51 -2.65 0.08
C ILE A 88 38.97 -2.18 0.03
N SER A 89 39.85 -2.92 -0.62
CA SER A 89 41.16 -2.41 -1.05
C SER A 89 40.94 -1.58 -2.31
N GLY A 90 40.78 -0.26 -2.17
CA GLY A 90 40.23 0.56 -3.24
C GLY A 90 39.94 2.02 -2.87
N PHE A 91 39.50 2.77 -3.86
CA PHE A 91 39.14 4.18 -3.72
C PHE A 91 38.00 4.58 -4.65
N ALA A 92 37.33 5.69 -4.35
CA ALA A 92 36.36 6.32 -5.23
C ALA A 92 36.98 7.57 -5.87
N ALA A 93 36.87 7.73 -7.18
CA ALA A 93 37.44 8.87 -7.89
C ALA A 93 36.58 9.35 -9.08
N ARG A 94 36.71 10.64 -9.41
CA ARG A 94 36.12 11.27 -10.58
C ARG A 94 37.01 11.02 -11.80
N LEU A 95 36.53 10.21 -12.73
CA LEU A 95 37.28 9.74 -13.89
C LEU A 95 36.41 9.75 -15.14
N THR A 96 37.04 9.87 -16.30
CA THR A 96 36.43 9.55 -17.59
C THR A 96 36.58 8.05 -17.88
N PRO A 97 35.72 7.45 -18.74
CA PRO A 97 35.86 6.06 -19.15
C PRO A 97 37.23 5.74 -19.77
N GLN A 98 37.83 6.68 -20.51
CA GLN A 98 39.15 6.53 -21.10
C GLN A 98 40.26 6.47 -20.03
N GLU A 99 40.15 7.30 -18.99
CA GLU A 99 41.10 7.28 -17.86
C GLU A 99 41.01 5.98 -17.06
N VAL A 100 39.80 5.43 -16.88
CA VAL A 100 39.61 4.11 -16.26
C VAL A 100 40.28 3.02 -17.10
N LYS A 101 40.08 3.04 -18.42
CA LYS A 101 40.72 2.08 -19.34
C LYS A 101 42.24 2.19 -19.32
N ALA A 102 42.77 3.41 -19.19
CA ALA A 102 44.22 3.60 -19.08
C ALA A 102 44.75 3.13 -17.71
N MET A 103 43.93 3.19 -16.66
CA MET A 103 44.26 2.69 -15.31
C MET A 103 44.38 1.17 -15.25
N GLU A 104 43.70 0.42 -16.14
CA GLU A 104 43.80 -1.05 -16.24
C GLU A 104 45.25 -1.53 -16.49
N ALA A 105 46.10 -0.68 -17.09
CA ALA A 105 47.51 -0.98 -17.32
C ALA A 105 48.41 -0.78 -16.09
N LYS A 106 47.90 -0.21 -14.98
CA LYS A 106 48.69 0.03 -13.77
C LYS A 106 48.80 -1.25 -12.93
N LYS A 107 50.03 -1.56 -12.51
CA LYS A 107 50.30 -2.69 -11.61
C LYS A 107 49.54 -2.49 -10.30
N GLY A 108 48.77 -3.51 -9.89
CA GLY A 108 47.91 -3.47 -8.72
C GLY A 108 46.49 -2.98 -8.99
N PHE A 109 46.12 -2.59 -10.21
CA PHE A 109 44.71 -2.39 -10.56
C PHE A 109 44.01 -3.74 -10.72
N LEU A 110 42.81 -3.89 -10.14
CA LEU A 110 42.01 -5.10 -10.28
C LEU A 110 40.77 -4.85 -11.15
N TYR A 111 39.98 -3.85 -10.80
CA TYR A 111 38.68 -3.62 -11.41
C TYR A 111 38.17 -2.21 -11.11
N ALA A 112 37.42 -1.61 -12.01
CA ALA A 112 36.69 -0.38 -11.73
C ALA A 112 35.30 -0.41 -12.34
N HIS A 113 34.32 0.14 -11.63
CA HIS A 113 32.96 0.28 -12.11
C HIS A 113 32.39 1.65 -11.77
N PRO A 114 31.44 2.18 -12.58
CA PRO A 114 30.76 3.43 -12.25
C PRO A 114 30.01 3.31 -10.92
N ASP A 115 30.05 4.38 -10.13
CA ASP A 115 29.22 4.53 -8.93
C ASP A 115 27.73 4.55 -9.32
N LYS A 116 26.89 3.90 -8.51
CA LYS A 116 25.46 3.74 -8.79
C LYS A 116 24.65 4.37 -7.68
N LEU A 117 23.83 5.35 -8.03
CA LEU A 117 22.80 5.87 -7.14
C LEU A 117 21.82 4.75 -6.75
N ARG A 118 21.69 4.46 -5.46
CA ARG A 118 20.72 3.50 -4.92
C ARG A 118 19.55 4.26 -4.27
N PRO A 119 18.30 4.09 -4.72
CA PRO A 119 17.16 4.71 -4.05
C PRO A 119 16.86 4.03 -2.71
N LEU A 120 16.42 4.82 -1.72
CA LEU A 120 15.89 4.31 -0.45
C LEU A 120 14.61 3.51 -0.73
N ALA A 121 14.64 2.24 -0.33
CA ALA A 121 13.64 1.24 -0.68
C ALA A 121 12.63 1.09 0.44
N THR A 122 11.39 1.55 0.21
CA THR A 122 10.34 1.47 1.21
C THR A 122 9.58 0.10 1.24
N THR A 123 8.81 -0.28 2.28
CA THR A 123 8.25 -1.63 2.61
C THR A 123 7.10 -2.11 1.69
N TYR A 124 7.29 -1.85 0.41
CA TYR A 124 6.64 -2.36 -0.80
C TYR A 124 5.38 -1.68 -1.34
N THR A 125 4.33 -1.47 -0.54
CA THR A 125 2.99 -1.12 -1.10
C THR A 125 2.95 0.20 -1.87
N HIS A 126 3.61 1.24 -1.39
CA HIS A 126 3.80 2.50 -2.12
C HIS A 126 4.56 2.27 -3.46
N LYS A 127 5.54 1.35 -3.54
CA LYS A 127 6.21 1.00 -4.83
C LYS A 127 5.27 0.25 -5.76
N PHE A 128 4.52 -0.70 -5.22
CA PHE A 128 3.51 -1.46 -5.96
C PHE A 128 2.49 -0.52 -6.62
N LEU A 129 2.15 0.59 -5.95
CA LEU A 129 1.28 1.64 -6.46
C LEU A 129 2.02 2.74 -7.28
N GLY A 130 3.32 2.59 -7.54
CA GLY A 130 4.10 3.52 -8.38
C GLY A 130 4.66 4.76 -7.67
N LEU A 131 4.59 4.86 -6.34
CA LEU A 131 5.18 5.95 -5.55
C LEU A 131 6.65 5.65 -5.18
N ASN A 132 7.48 5.27 -6.16
CA ASN A 132 8.85 4.81 -5.93
C ASN A 132 9.93 5.88 -6.16
N ASN A 133 9.61 6.95 -6.88
CA ASN A 133 10.58 7.94 -7.35
C ASN A 133 10.59 9.21 -6.49
N TRP A 134 11.71 9.43 -5.81
CA TRP A 134 11.99 10.60 -4.98
C TRP A 134 12.19 11.90 -5.78
N THR A 135 12.54 11.78 -7.06
CA THR A 135 12.77 12.90 -7.99
C THR A 135 12.01 12.65 -9.29
N GLY A 136 11.17 13.60 -9.70
CA GLY A 136 10.35 13.51 -10.91
C GLY A 136 9.16 12.53 -10.81
N GLY A 137 8.96 11.88 -9.66
CA GLY A 137 7.84 10.98 -9.40
C GLY A 137 6.65 11.66 -8.73
N ILE A 138 5.62 10.86 -8.45
CA ILE A 138 4.38 11.27 -7.77
C ILE A 138 4.70 12.04 -6.47
N TRP A 139 5.57 11.49 -5.62
CA TRP A 139 5.94 12.11 -4.36
C TRP A 139 6.57 13.49 -4.53
N SER A 140 7.57 13.66 -5.40
CA SER A 140 8.15 14.99 -5.61
C SER A 140 7.15 15.98 -6.21
N ASN A 141 6.31 15.52 -7.14
CA ASN A 141 5.33 16.37 -7.84
C ASN A 141 4.16 16.81 -6.95
N THR A 142 3.98 16.16 -5.81
CA THR A 142 2.93 16.43 -4.82
C THR A 142 3.52 16.93 -3.49
N LEU A 143 4.82 17.21 -3.47
CA LEU A 143 5.57 17.57 -2.27
C LEU A 143 5.34 16.57 -1.13
N PHE A 144 5.18 15.28 -1.44
CA PHE A 144 4.95 14.20 -0.47
C PHE A 144 3.71 14.43 0.44
N GLY A 145 2.76 15.27 0.02
CA GLY A 145 1.59 15.66 0.80
C GLY A 145 1.82 16.82 1.78
N GLN A 146 2.93 17.57 1.67
CA GLN A 146 3.26 18.68 2.58
C GLN A 146 2.08 19.63 2.79
N GLY A 147 1.78 19.99 4.04
CA GLY A 147 0.76 20.98 4.37
C GLY A 147 -0.68 20.51 4.14
N ILE A 148 -0.91 19.22 3.91
CA ILE A 148 -2.23 18.58 3.99
C ILE A 148 -2.38 17.96 5.37
N VAL A 149 -3.56 18.03 5.97
CA VAL A 149 -3.87 17.40 7.26
C VAL A 149 -4.85 16.25 7.05
N ILE A 150 -4.45 15.05 7.47
CA ILE A 150 -5.29 13.85 7.44
C ILE A 150 -5.79 13.59 8.86
N GLY A 151 -7.11 13.63 9.05
CA GLY A 151 -7.79 13.18 10.26
C GLY A 151 -7.96 11.66 10.24
N VAL A 152 -7.44 10.98 11.26
CA VAL A 152 -7.56 9.51 11.41
C VAL A 152 -8.50 9.22 12.56
N LEU A 153 -9.64 8.59 12.26
CA LEU A 153 -10.62 8.14 13.25
C LEU A 153 -10.41 6.64 13.50
N ASP A 154 -9.90 6.29 14.68
CA ASP A 154 -9.46 4.92 14.96
C ASP A 154 -9.33 4.64 16.48
N THR A 155 -8.51 3.64 16.85
CA THR A 155 -8.17 3.18 18.22
C THR A 155 -7.08 4.00 18.92
N GLY A 156 -6.57 5.05 18.26
CA GLY A 156 -5.59 5.98 18.82
C GLY A 156 -4.26 5.99 18.07
N ILE A 157 -3.19 6.38 18.76
CA ILE A 157 -1.82 6.33 18.21
C ILE A 157 -0.76 6.01 19.29
N LEU A 158 0.33 5.33 18.91
CA LEU A 158 1.58 5.36 19.65
C LEU A 158 2.45 6.52 19.13
N PRO A 159 2.44 7.70 19.78
CA PRO A 159 3.07 8.91 19.22
C PRO A 159 4.60 8.84 19.17
N THR A 160 5.22 7.99 19.98
CA THR A 160 6.67 7.83 20.07
C THR A 160 7.25 6.90 19.01
N HIS A 161 6.41 6.20 18.23
CA HIS A 161 6.88 5.31 17.19
C HIS A 161 7.67 6.09 16.12
N PRO A 162 8.80 5.57 15.59
CA PRO A 162 9.63 6.27 14.61
C PRO A 162 8.84 6.78 13.38
N SER A 163 7.82 6.07 12.93
CA SER A 163 6.95 6.51 11.82
C SER A 163 6.30 7.87 12.03
N PHE A 164 6.24 8.38 13.27
CA PHE A 164 5.65 9.67 13.59
C PHE A 164 6.67 10.72 14.01
N HIS A 165 7.96 10.49 13.74
CA HIS A 165 8.98 11.51 13.92
C HIS A 165 8.71 12.72 13.01
N ASP A 166 9.08 13.91 13.46
CA ASP A 166 8.85 15.15 12.73
C ASP A 166 10.07 15.64 11.91
N GLY A 167 11.12 14.82 11.85
CA GLY A 167 12.25 14.99 10.94
C GLY A 167 11.81 15.28 9.50
N GLY A 168 12.20 16.45 8.99
CA GLY A 168 11.87 16.91 7.64
C GLY A 168 10.39 17.20 7.40
N MET A 169 9.58 17.38 8.45
CA MET A 169 8.19 17.83 8.32
C MET A 169 8.11 19.36 8.16
N PRO A 170 7.19 19.86 7.31
CA PRO A 170 6.94 21.30 7.23
C PRO A 170 6.33 21.84 8.53
N PRO A 171 6.30 23.17 8.73
CA PRO A 171 5.49 23.79 9.77
C PRO A 171 4.01 23.42 9.62
N LYS A 172 3.26 23.45 10.74
CA LYS A 172 1.81 23.27 10.72
C LYS A 172 1.14 24.29 9.77
N PRO A 173 0.07 23.91 9.05
CA PRO A 173 -0.68 24.84 8.21
C PRO A 173 -1.24 26.00 9.02
N VAL A 174 -1.32 27.19 8.42
CA VAL A 174 -1.90 28.38 9.06
C VAL A 174 -3.40 28.27 9.29
N THR A 175 -4.07 27.40 8.53
CA THR A 175 -5.50 27.09 8.63
C THR A 175 -5.81 26.08 9.74
N TRP A 176 -4.80 25.47 10.35
CA TRP A 176 -4.98 24.43 11.37
C TRP A 176 -5.40 25.03 12.71
N ASN A 177 -6.56 24.62 13.22
CA ASN A 177 -7.15 25.10 14.48
C ASN A 177 -7.10 24.06 15.61
N GLY A 178 -6.80 22.80 15.30
CA GLY A 178 -6.74 21.75 16.30
C GLY A 178 -5.53 21.82 17.22
N ASN A 179 -5.55 21.00 18.26
CA ASN A 179 -4.46 20.91 19.23
C ASN A 179 -4.30 19.46 19.74
N CYS A 180 -3.20 19.19 20.43
CA CYS A 180 -3.12 18.01 21.29
C CYS A 180 -3.61 18.41 22.68
N GLU A 181 -4.70 17.80 23.12
CA GLU A 181 -5.21 18.05 24.45
C GLU A 181 -4.20 17.59 25.50
N ARG A 182 -4.07 18.31 26.62
CA ARG A 182 -3.10 17.96 27.66
C ARG A 182 -3.36 16.57 28.27
N LEU A 183 -4.62 16.14 28.29
CA LEU A 183 -5.06 14.83 28.80
C LEU A 183 -4.93 13.71 27.78
N SER A 184 -4.65 14.02 26.50
CA SER A 184 -4.52 13.02 25.43
C SER A 184 -3.35 12.04 25.62
N GLY A 185 -2.40 12.34 26.50
CA GLY A 185 -1.14 11.58 26.63
C GLY A 185 -0.17 11.80 25.45
N VAL A 186 -0.53 12.64 24.48
CA VAL A 186 0.27 12.91 23.27
C VAL A 186 0.88 14.30 23.34
N ARG A 187 2.20 14.37 23.17
CA ARG A 187 2.88 15.63 22.90
C ARG A 187 2.96 15.85 21.39
N CYS A 188 2.15 16.78 20.89
CA CYS A 188 2.19 17.20 19.48
C CYS A 188 3.61 17.55 19.03
N ASN A 189 3.91 17.18 17.79
CA ASN A 189 5.11 17.56 17.05
C ASN A 189 4.68 18.10 15.67
N ARG A 190 5.58 18.21 14.69
CA ARG A 190 5.15 18.65 13.34
C ARG A 190 4.54 17.53 12.49
N LYS A 191 4.57 16.29 12.97
CA LYS A 191 3.92 15.15 12.33
C LYS A 191 2.50 14.95 12.83
N ILE A 192 2.33 14.73 14.13
CA ILE A 192 1.06 14.66 14.84
C ILE A 192 0.78 16.06 15.38
N ILE A 193 -0.14 16.79 14.76
CA ILE A 193 -0.46 18.20 15.06
C ILE A 193 -1.77 18.38 15.83
N GLY A 194 -2.56 17.31 15.95
CA GLY A 194 -3.75 17.23 16.78
C GLY A 194 -3.96 15.81 17.31
N ALA A 195 -4.48 15.72 18.53
CA ALA A 195 -4.80 14.44 19.17
C ALA A 195 -5.88 14.63 20.24
N ILE A 196 -7.01 13.95 20.06
CA ILE A 196 -8.14 13.95 20.99
C ILE A 196 -8.84 12.58 20.99
N ALA A 197 -9.44 12.22 22.11
CA ALA A 197 -10.21 10.99 22.26
C ALA A 197 -11.64 11.33 22.65
N PHE A 198 -12.61 10.59 22.10
CA PHE A 198 -14.03 10.71 22.41
C PHE A 198 -14.53 9.36 22.88
N ASN A 199 -14.87 9.25 24.17
CA ASN A 199 -15.37 8.02 24.79
C ASN A 199 -16.63 8.32 25.59
N GLY A 200 -17.80 8.25 24.95
CA GLY A 200 -19.08 8.49 25.62
C GLY A 200 -19.18 9.88 26.27
N GLY A 201 -18.53 10.89 25.70
CA GLY A 201 -18.47 12.25 26.23
C GLY A 201 -17.41 12.50 27.32
N LEU A 202 -16.57 11.52 27.64
CA LEU A 202 -15.43 11.67 28.53
C LEU A 202 -14.14 11.93 27.73
N LEU A 203 -13.27 12.77 28.28
CA LEU A 203 -11.89 12.92 27.78
C LEU A 203 -11.07 11.71 28.21
N ASP A 204 -10.41 11.07 27.26
CA ASP A 204 -9.60 9.85 27.47
C ASP A 204 -8.22 9.99 26.83
N SER A 205 -7.35 9.02 27.10
CA SER A 205 -6.03 8.90 26.48
C SER A 205 -6.15 8.50 25.01
N VAL A 206 -5.43 9.20 24.15
CA VAL A 206 -5.31 8.89 22.72
C VAL A 206 -4.28 7.78 22.46
N ILE A 207 -3.58 7.33 23.50
CA ILE A 207 -2.62 6.22 23.38
C ILE A 207 -3.34 4.98 22.85
N ASP A 208 -2.73 4.42 21.81
CA ASP A 208 -3.21 3.20 21.18
C ASP A 208 -2.86 1.99 22.04
N THR A 209 -3.90 1.29 22.49
CA THR A 209 -3.79 0.06 23.28
C THR A 209 -4.22 -1.18 22.49
N ASP A 210 -4.55 -1.00 21.23
CA ASP A 210 -5.00 -2.04 20.31
C ASP A 210 -3.95 -2.26 19.20
N GLY A 211 -3.49 -1.16 18.61
CA GLY A 211 -2.47 -1.09 17.56
C GLY A 211 -3.02 -0.75 16.19
N HIS A 212 -4.31 -0.98 15.94
CA HIS A 212 -4.94 -0.73 14.65
C HIS A 212 -4.77 0.73 14.19
N GLY A 213 -4.94 1.71 15.08
CA GLY A 213 -4.85 3.13 14.75
C GLY A 213 -3.43 3.58 14.42
N THR A 214 -2.45 3.04 15.14
CA THR A 214 -1.02 3.21 14.83
C THR A 214 -0.66 2.64 13.46
N HIS A 215 -1.21 1.48 13.12
CA HIS A 215 -1.01 0.82 11.83
C HIS A 215 -1.63 1.62 10.68
N VAL A 216 -2.88 2.06 10.84
CA VAL A 216 -3.62 2.89 9.88
C VAL A 216 -2.95 4.24 9.67
N ALA A 217 -2.61 4.95 10.75
CA ALA A 217 -1.97 6.27 10.69
C ALA A 217 -0.59 6.22 10.01
N SER A 218 0.18 5.16 10.23
CA SER A 218 1.48 4.98 9.57
C SER A 218 1.36 4.51 8.12
N THR A 219 0.33 3.76 7.76
CA THR A 219 0.03 3.41 6.35
C THR A 219 -0.38 4.63 5.54
N THR A 220 -1.15 5.55 6.13
CA THR A 220 -1.61 6.74 5.41
C THR A 220 -0.48 7.75 5.24
N ALA A 221 0.19 8.10 6.33
CA ALA A 221 1.18 9.17 6.34
C ALA A 221 2.42 8.86 7.18
N GLY A 222 2.79 7.63 7.50
CA GLY A 222 4.05 7.34 8.20
C GLY A 222 5.25 8.02 7.51
N ASN A 223 6.11 8.67 8.30
CA ASN A 223 7.38 9.19 7.81
C ASN A 223 8.30 8.01 7.45
N PHE A 224 9.42 8.30 6.80
CA PHE A 224 10.35 7.28 6.36
C PHE A 224 11.11 6.66 7.54
N VAL A 225 10.95 5.35 7.74
CA VAL A 225 11.65 4.59 8.79
C VAL A 225 12.47 3.49 8.14
N GLY A 226 13.80 3.59 8.17
CA GLY A 226 14.70 2.55 7.67
C GLY A 226 14.62 1.26 8.50
N ASP A 227 15.11 0.17 7.91
CA ASP A 227 15.26 -1.16 8.56
C ASP A 227 13.98 -1.70 9.23
N ALA A 228 12.81 -1.28 8.74
CA ALA A 228 11.52 -1.76 9.16
C ALA A 228 11.30 -3.18 8.65
N SER A 229 10.95 -4.10 9.56
CA SER A 229 10.60 -5.48 9.24
C SER A 229 9.72 -6.08 10.34
N VAL A 230 8.97 -7.13 10.00
CA VAL A 230 8.25 -7.96 10.97
C VAL A 230 9.03 -9.24 11.12
N LEU A 231 9.73 -9.43 12.24
CA LEU A 231 10.57 -10.61 12.48
C LEU A 231 11.60 -10.87 11.35
N GLY A 232 12.14 -9.80 10.74
CA GLY A 232 13.05 -9.89 9.59
C GLY A 232 12.35 -9.96 8.23
N MET A 233 11.04 -10.18 8.19
CA MET A 233 10.26 -10.25 6.95
C MET A 233 9.89 -8.87 6.42
N ALA A 234 9.80 -8.77 5.09
CA ALA A 234 9.54 -7.55 4.34
C ALA A 234 10.48 -6.38 4.68
N GLU A 235 11.75 -6.69 4.96
CA GLU A 235 12.75 -5.71 5.33
C GLU A 235 12.88 -4.58 4.30
N GLY A 236 12.85 -3.34 4.79
CA GLY A 236 12.99 -2.13 3.98
C GLY A 236 12.67 -0.87 4.77
N THR A 237 12.30 0.20 4.07
CA THR A 237 11.94 1.49 4.69
C THR A 237 10.42 1.63 4.85
N ALA A 238 9.84 1.62 6.04
CA ALA A 238 8.41 1.91 6.13
C ALA A 238 8.11 3.37 5.71
N ALA A 239 7.01 3.58 4.99
CA ALA A 239 6.51 4.92 4.65
C ALA A 239 5.01 4.85 4.33
N GLY A 240 4.27 5.89 4.71
CA GLY A 240 2.89 6.06 4.27
C GLY A 240 2.80 6.52 2.82
N MET A 241 1.59 6.57 2.27
CA MET A 241 1.39 7.11 0.91
C MET A 241 1.71 8.60 0.83
N ALA A 242 1.44 9.38 1.90
CA ALA A 242 1.78 10.80 2.00
C ALA A 242 2.71 11.10 3.20
N PRO A 243 4.01 10.77 3.12
CA PRO A 243 4.94 10.83 4.27
C PRO A 243 5.09 12.21 4.90
N LYS A 244 4.84 13.30 4.15
CA LYS A 244 4.95 14.68 4.62
C LYS A 244 3.61 15.38 4.88
N ALA A 245 2.49 14.66 4.80
CA ALA A 245 1.21 15.15 5.32
C ALA A 245 1.21 15.16 6.86
N HIS A 246 0.45 16.06 7.47
CA HIS A 246 0.24 16.07 8.92
C HIS A 246 -0.86 15.09 9.33
N LEU A 247 -0.81 14.63 10.57
CA LEU A 247 -1.79 13.76 11.19
C LEU A 247 -2.54 14.50 12.29
N ALA A 248 -3.85 14.34 12.31
CA ALA A 248 -4.72 14.67 13.43
C ALA A 248 -5.43 13.38 13.87
N ILE A 249 -5.24 12.98 15.12
CA ILE A 249 -5.71 11.68 15.64
C ILE A 249 -6.97 11.88 16.46
N TYR A 250 -8.02 11.17 16.08
CA TYR A 250 -9.31 11.15 16.75
C TYR A 250 -9.59 9.73 17.21
N LYS A 251 -9.34 9.44 18.48
CA LYS A 251 -9.62 8.11 19.04
C LYS A 251 -11.11 8.00 19.34
N VAL A 252 -11.79 7.08 18.66
CA VAL A 252 -13.24 6.81 18.80
C VAL A 252 -13.54 5.34 19.02
N CYS A 253 -12.52 4.48 18.88
CA CYS A 253 -12.63 3.05 19.09
C CYS A 253 -11.91 2.65 20.38
N PHE A 254 -12.62 1.88 21.22
CA PHE A 254 -12.14 1.34 22.48
C PHE A 254 -12.46 -0.16 22.54
N GLN A 255 -12.18 -0.82 23.66
CA GLN A 255 -12.42 -2.27 23.81
C GLN A 255 -13.87 -2.69 23.56
N ASN A 256 -14.84 -1.80 23.77
CA ASN A 256 -16.26 -2.00 23.55
C ASN A 256 -16.71 -1.65 22.11
N GLY A 257 -15.78 -1.32 21.21
CA GLY A 257 -16.04 -0.96 19.82
C GLY A 257 -15.95 0.54 19.54
N CYS A 258 -16.48 0.94 18.39
CA CYS A 258 -16.52 2.32 17.92
C CYS A 258 -17.98 2.80 17.90
N PHE A 259 -18.33 3.78 18.72
CA PHE A 259 -19.72 4.27 18.80
C PHE A 259 -19.99 5.43 17.84
N ASP A 260 -21.16 5.46 17.22
CA ASP A 260 -21.57 6.56 16.33
C ASP A 260 -21.55 7.93 17.01
N SER A 261 -21.89 8.00 18.30
CA SER A 261 -21.83 9.25 19.06
C SER A 261 -20.42 9.85 19.09
N ASP A 262 -19.41 9.00 19.26
CA ASP A 262 -18.01 9.41 19.34
C ASP A 262 -17.45 9.70 17.94
N SER A 263 -17.82 8.88 16.95
CA SER A 263 -17.49 9.11 15.53
C SER A 263 -18.04 10.43 15.00
N LEU A 264 -19.32 10.74 15.24
CA LEU A 264 -19.92 12.02 14.83
C LEU A 264 -19.23 13.19 15.50
N LYS A 265 -18.92 13.09 16.81
CA LYS A 265 -18.22 14.15 17.53
C LYS A 265 -16.80 14.34 17.00
N ALA A 266 -16.10 13.27 16.64
CA ALA A 266 -14.80 13.33 16.00
C ALA A 266 -14.84 13.99 14.62
N ILE A 267 -15.83 13.67 13.80
CA ILE A 267 -16.01 14.31 12.48
C ILE A 267 -16.30 15.81 12.64
N GLU A 268 -17.17 16.19 13.59
CA GLU A 268 -17.43 17.60 13.92
C GLU A 268 -16.13 18.31 14.34
N GLN A 269 -15.35 17.70 15.24
CA GLN A 269 -14.08 18.26 15.69
C GLN A 269 -13.09 18.39 14.53
N ALA A 270 -13.02 17.40 13.65
CA ALA A 270 -12.14 17.41 12.49
C ALA A 270 -12.49 18.53 11.50
N ILE A 271 -13.78 18.78 11.28
CA ILE A 271 -14.26 19.93 10.49
C ILE A 271 -13.78 21.25 11.13
N HIS A 272 -13.97 21.40 12.44
CA HIS A 272 -13.54 22.61 13.17
C HIS A 272 -12.02 22.83 13.15
N ASP A 273 -11.27 21.74 13.28
CA ASP A 273 -9.80 21.77 13.29
C ASP A 273 -9.22 22.09 11.91
N GLY A 274 -10.00 21.89 10.85
CA GLY A 274 -9.61 22.17 9.46
C GLY A 274 -8.83 21.04 8.82
N VAL A 275 -9.25 19.78 9.02
CA VAL A 275 -8.68 18.64 8.28
C VAL A 275 -9.03 18.71 6.79
N ASP A 276 -8.18 18.17 5.92
CA ASP A 276 -8.44 18.10 4.48
C ASP A 276 -9.05 16.75 4.06
N VAL A 277 -8.72 15.69 4.80
CA VAL A 277 -9.09 14.29 4.50
C VAL A 277 -9.47 13.58 5.79
N LEU A 278 -10.56 12.83 5.77
CA LEU A 278 -10.93 11.89 6.83
C LEU A 278 -10.61 10.46 6.38
N SER A 279 -9.80 9.77 7.18
CA SER A 279 -9.48 8.36 7.03
C SER A 279 -10.19 7.57 8.12
N MET A 280 -11.16 6.75 7.72
CA MET A 280 -12.06 6.03 8.64
C MET A 280 -12.00 4.54 8.34
N SER A 281 -11.06 3.86 8.98
CA SER A 281 -10.90 2.40 8.89
C SER A 281 -11.82 1.68 9.89
N ILE A 282 -13.05 2.17 9.98
CA ILE A 282 -14.10 1.66 10.87
C ILE A 282 -15.11 0.97 9.98
N GLY A 283 -15.49 -0.25 10.33
CA GLY A 283 -16.60 -0.98 9.73
C GLY A 283 -17.82 -0.93 10.64
N GLY A 284 -18.99 -1.25 10.10
CA GLY A 284 -20.21 -1.38 10.88
C GLY A 284 -21.18 -2.37 10.25
N ASP A 285 -22.19 -2.75 11.01
CA ASP A 285 -23.34 -3.47 10.48
C ASP A 285 -24.09 -2.58 9.46
N ARG A 286 -24.82 -3.22 8.56
CA ARG A 286 -25.69 -2.51 7.62
C ARG A 286 -26.76 -1.76 8.39
N THR A 287 -26.80 -0.44 8.23
CA THR A 287 -27.90 0.40 8.70
C THR A 287 -29.03 0.40 7.66
N PRO A 288 -30.28 0.74 8.04
CA PRO A 288 -31.39 0.78 7.09
C PRO A 288 -31.50 2.11 6.32
N SER A 289 -30.78 3.16 6.76
CA SER A 289 -30.80 4.49 6.13
C SER A 289 -29.57 5.33 6.49
N PHE A 290 -29.24 6.30 5.63
CA PHE A 290 -28.06 7.15 5.78
C PHE A 290 -28.07 8.03 7.04
N ASP A 291 -29.25 8.42 7.53
CA ASP A 291 -29.39 9.28 8.72
C ASP A 291 -29.06 8.55 10.04
N LEU A 292 -29.02 7.22 10.01
CA LEU A 292 -28.73 6.37 11.15
C LEU A 292 -27.28 5.84 11.17
N ASP A 293 -26.49 6.14 10.15
CA ASP A 293 -25.08 5.79 10.07
C ASP A 293 -24.24 7.03 10.38
N GLY A 294 -23.56 7.04 11.53
CA GLY A 294 -22.81 8.21 12.00
C GLY A 294 -21.64 8.59 11.08
N ILE A 295 -20.99 7.60 10.47
CA ILE A 295 -19.89 7.81 9.53
C ILE A 295 -20.39 8.44 8.24
N VAL A 296 -21.46 7.87 7.65
CA VAL A 296 -22.06 8.38 6.41
C VAL A 296 -22.65 9.78 6.63
N HIS A 297 -23.41 9.99 7.70
CA HIS A 297 -24.02 11.27 8.03
C HIS A 297 -22.95 12.34 8.30
N GLY A 298 -21.97 12.06 9.16
CA GLY A 298 -20.88 12.98 9.43
C GLY A 298 -20.08 13.33 8.17
N SER A 299 -19.84 12.35 7.30
CA SER A 299 -19.13 12.56 6.03
C SER A 299 -19.85 13.52 5.09
N LEU A 300 -21.19 13.56 5.09
CA LEU A 300 -21.95 14.54 4.30
C LEU A 300 -21.70 15.98 4.80
N SER A 301 -21.60 16.15 6.13
CA SER A 301 -21.22 17.44 6.72
C SER A 301 -19.78 17.83 6.38
N ALA A 302 -18.85 16.86 6.42
CA ALA A 302 -17.45 17.08 6.04
C ALA A 302 -17.31 17.49 4.57
N LEU A 303 -18.06 16.84 3.66
CA LEU A 303 -18.13 17.18 2.25
C LEU A 303 -18.47 18.66 2.03
N SER A 304 -19.46 19.19 2.76
CA SER A 304 -19.89 20.59 2.65
C SER A 304 -18.81 21.61 3.05
N HIS A 305 -17.77 21.16 3.77
CA HIS A 305 -16.59 21.92 4.14
C HIS A 305 -15.38 21.61 3.24
N GLY A 306 -15.57 20.89 2.14
CA GLY A 306 -14.52 20.57 1.17
C GLY A 306 -13.57 19.44 1.59
N ILE A 307 -13.97 18.65 2.59
CA ILE A 307 -13.20 17.54 3.19
C ILE A 307 -13.57 16.23 2.50
N SER A 308 -12.57 15.46 2.06
CA SER A 308 -12.79 14.15 1.46
C SER A 308 -12.89 13.06 2.52
N ALA A 309 -14.00 12.31 2.52
CA ALA A 309 -14.20 11.15 3.39
C ALA A 309 -13.82 9.85 2.67
N VAL A 310 -12.95 9.06 3.29
CA VAL A 310 -12.51 7.74 2.80
C VAL A 310 -12.80 6.70 3.88
N ALA A 311 -13.56 5.66 3.53
CA ALA A 311 -13.99 4.65 4.48
C ALA A 311 -13.80 3.22 3.94
N ALA A 312 -13.62 2.28 4.87
CA ALA A 312 -13.51 0.86 4.56
C ALA A 312 -14.84 0.29 4.05
N ALA A 313 -14.80 -0.61 3.06
CA ALA A 313 -15.99 -1.34 2.62
C ALA A 313 -16.49 -2.36 3.66
N GLY A 314 -15.61 -2.85 4.53
CA GLY A 314 -15.88 -3.92 5.50
C GLY A 314 -15.20 -5.24 5.14
N ASN A 315 -15.16 -6.16 6.11
CA ASN A 315 -14.48 -7.45 6.00
C ASN A 315 -15.45 -8.65 6.09
N HIS A 316 -16.68 -8.47 5.59
CA HIS A 316 -17.75 -9.48 5.64
C HIS A 316 -18.02 -10.14 4.27
N GLY A 317 -17.04 -10.05 3.36
CA GLY A 317 -17.02 -10.84 2.13
C GLY A 317 -16.85 -12.33 2.42
N PRO A 318 -16.98 -13.21 1.40
CA PRO A 318 -17.18 -12.90 -0.03
C PRO A 318 -18.65 -12.70 -0.42
N SER A 319 -19.59 -12.82 0.53
CA SER A 319 -21.02 -12.74 0.26
C SER A 319 -21.42 -11.43 -0.44
N GLU A 320 -22.33 -11.50 -1.41
CA GLU A 320 -22.88 -10.32 -2.08
C GLU A 320 -23.60 -9.39 -1.09
N SER A 321 -23.60 -8.10 -1.42
CA SER A 321 -24.26 -7.03 -0.65
C SER A 321 -23.77 -6.91 0.81
N SER A 322 -22.55 -7.32 1.12
CA SER A 322 -21.96 -7.32 2.46
C SER A 322 -21.24 -6.02 2.84
N LEU A 323 -21.15 -5.05 1.94
CA LEU A 323 -20.44 -3.79 2.20
C LEU A 323 -21.24 -2.80 3.06
N SER A 324 -20.48 -1.92 3.71
CA SER A 324 -20.94 -0.78 4.50
C SER A 324 -20.54 0.54 3.82
N HIS A 325 -21.00 1.67 4.36
CA HIS A 325 -20.67 3.03 3.89
C HIS A 325 -20.95 3.24 2.39
N ASP A 326 -22.13 2.82 1.91
CA ASP A 326 -22.46 2.79 0.49
C ASP A 326 -22.95 4.13 -0.09
N ALA A 327 -22.93 5.20 0.71
CA ALA A 327 -23.31 6.55 0.29
C ALA A 327 -22.37 7.14 -0.77
N PRO A 328 -22.89 7.92 -1.74
CA PRO A 328 -22.09 8.44 -2.85
C PRO A 328 -21.10 9.56 -2.46
N TRP A 329 -21.26 10.20 -1.31
CA TRP A 329 -20.30 11.21 -0.84
C TRP A 329 -19.13 10.62 -0.03
N VAL A 330 -19.11 9.30 0.18
CA VAL A 330 -18.00 8.58 0.82
C VAL A 330 -17.25 7.80 -0.25
N LEU A 331 -15.91 7.87 -0.24
CA LEU A 331 -15.08 7.01 -1.08
C LEU A 331 -14.84 5.67 -0.37
N THR A 332 -15.49 4.61 -0.83
CA THR A 332 -15.56 3.29 -0.17
C THR A 332 -14.54 2.33 -0.75
N ILE A 333 -13.63 1.81 0.08
CA ILE A 333 -12.43 1.10 -0.38
C ILE A 333 -12.51 -0.41 -0.10
N GLY A 334 -12.38 -1.22 -1.15
CA GLY A 334 -12.18 -2.66 -1.05
C GLY A 334 -10.70 -3.04 -0.91
N ALA A 335 -10.44 -4.26 -0.42
CA ALA A 335 -9.09 -4.74 -0.16
C ALA A 335 -8.60 -5.68 -1.28
N SER A 336 -7.36 -5.48 -1.69
CA SER A 336 -6.66 -6.37 -2.61
C SER A 336 -5.30 -6.83 -2.07
N SER A 337 -4.82 -7.94 -2.58
CA SER A 337 -3.47 -8.41 -2.33
C SER A 337 -2.42 -7.65 -3.13
N THR A 338 -1.16 -7.85 -2.78
CA THR A 338 0.00 -7.42 -3.60
C THR A 338 0.67 -8.65 -4.19
N ASP A 339 1.72 -8.46 -4.98
CA ASP A 339 2.54 -9.55 -5.51
C ASP A 339 3.69 -9.95 -4.57
N ARG A 340 3.69 -9.43 -3.32
CA ARG A 340 4.57 -9.88 -2.23
C ARG A 340 3.89 -10.99 -1.44
N LYS A 341 4.64 -12.05 -1.12
CA LYS A 341 4.24 -13.13 -0.20
C LYS A 341 5.32 -13.37 0.85
N ILE A 342 4.94 -13.73 2.08
CA ILE A 342 5.86 -14.08 3.16
C ILE A 342 5.87 -15.61 3.31
N ARG A 343 6.71 -16.28 2.52
CA ARG A 343 6.51 -17.67 2.11
C ARG A 343 6.95 -18.68 3.17
N ALA A 344 6.04 -19.56 3.54
CA ALA A 344 6.24 -20.73 4.40
C ALA A 344 5.62 -21.97 3.73
N THR A 345 6.40 -22.69 2.93
CA THR A 345 5.94 -23.84 2.14
C THR A 345 5.89 -25.10 3.01
N VAL A 346 4.77 -25.79 3.07
CA VAL A 346 4.66 -27.12 3.68
C VAL A 346 5.07 -28.16 2.64
N ARG A 347 6.10 -28.96 2.93
CA ARG A 347 6.50 -30.11 2.10
C ARG A 347 6.07 -31.40 2.78
N LEU A 348 5.21 -32.15 2.12
CA LEU A 348 4.72 -33.45 2.58
C LEU A 348 5.79 -34.54 2.39
N GLY A 349 5.67 -35.65 3.12
CA GLY A 349 6.60 -36.78 3.03
C GLY A 349 6.64 -37.48 1.68
N ASP A 350 5.63 -37.27 0.82
CA ASP A 350 5.62 -37.74 -0.57
C ASP A 350 6.28 -36.77 -1.57
N GLY A 351 6.73 -35.61 -1.09
CA GLY A 351 7.39 -34.57 -1.87
C GLY A 351 6.46 -33.45 -2.36
N THR A 352 5.15 -33.56 -2.16
CA THR A 352 4.20 -32.50 -2.52
C THR A 352 4.50 -31.21 -1.74
N GLU A 353 4.50 -30.06 -2.43
CA GLU A 353 4.68 -28.74 -1.82
C GLU A 353 3.37 -27.96 -1.84
N LEU A 354 3.01 -27.41 -0.68
CA LEU A 354 1.83 -26.58 -0.45
C LEU A 354 2.29 -25.22 0.04
N ASP A 355 1.96 -24.16 -0.68
CA ASP A 355 2.49 -22.84 -0.41
C ASP A 355 1.60 -22.06 0.58
N GLY A 356 2.14 -21.78 1.77
CA GLY A 356 1.48 -20.92 2.75
C GLY A 356 2.28 -19.67 3.10
N GLU A 357 1.77 -18.92 4.07
CA GLU A 357 2.43 -17.72 4.58
C GLU A 357 2.62 -17.74 6.10
N SER A 358 3.70 -17.12 6.58
CA SER A 358 3.93 -16.86 8.00
C SER A 358 5.11 -15.91 8.19
N ALA A 359 5.00 -14.94 9.12
CA ALA A 359 6.11 -14.04 9.42
C ALA A 359 7.16 -14.65 10.34
N TYR A 360 6.79 -15.59 11.21
CA TYR A 360 7.76 -16.22 12.11
C TYR A 360 8.45 -17.41 11.45
N GLN A 361 9.70 -17.20 11.03
CA GLN A 361 10.50 -18.17 10.27
C GLN A 361 11.82 -18.49 11.02
N PRO A 362 11.79 -19.26 12.12
CA PRO A 362 12.97 -19.49 12.95
C PRO A 362 13.99 -20.42 12.28
N SER A 363 15.26 -20.00 12.25
CA SER A 363 16.38 -20.82 11.75
C SER A 363 16.65 -22.07 12.59
N SER A 364 16.16 -22.11 13.84
CA SER A 364 16.26 -23.27 14.73
C SER A 364 15.30 -24.40 14.36
N PHE A 365 14.28 -24.14 13.52
CA PHE A 365 13.37 -25.19 13.08
C PHE A 365 14.08 -26.09 12.05
N ASN A 366 14.17 -27.39 12.34
CA ASN A 366 14.81 -28.33 11.45
C ASN A 366 13.94 -28.64 10.22
N ALA A 367 14.14 -27.87 9.15
CA ALA A 367 13.45 -28.05 7.88
C ALA A 367 13.80 -29.37 7.15
N SER A 368 14.85 -30.10 7.58
CA SER A 368 15.26 -31.39 7.00
C SER A 368 14.55 -32.61 7.59
N GLY A 369 13.84 -32.45 8.71
CA GLY A 369 13.18 -33.58 9.38
C GLY A 369 11.85 -33.96 8.73
N PRO A 370 11.49 -35.24 8.63
CA PRO A 370 10.09 -35.62 8.57
C PRO A 370 9.49 -35.45 9.97
N TRP A 371 8.57 -34.50 10.13
CA TRP A 371 7.84 -34.30 11.38
C TRP A 371 6.50 -35.03 11.31
N PRO A 372 6.13 -35.86 12.30
CA PRO A 372 4.81 -36.47 12.33
C PRO A 372 3.70 -35.42 12.35
N ILE A 373 2.59 -35.72 11.69
CA ILE A 373 1.42 -34.85 11.63
C ILE A 373 0.37 -35.36 12.62
N VAL A 374 -0.40 -34.44 13.22
CA VAL A 374 -1.60 -34.76 14.00
C VAL A 374 -2.73 -33.81 13.62
N PHE A 375 -3.95 -34.33 13.50
CA PHE A 375 -5.15 -33.51 13.30
C PHE A 375 -6.11 -33.70 14.48
N PRO A 376 -6.10 -32.81 15.49
CA PRO A 376 -7.00 -32.86 16.65
C PRO A 376 -8.48 -32.98 16.29
N GLY A 377 -8.90 -32.41 15.16
CA GLY A 377 -10.29 -32.45 14.68
C GLY A 377 -10.81 -33.87 14.38
N GLU A 378 -9.95 -34.87 14.22
CA GLU A 378 -10.38 -36.27 14.06
C GLU A 378 -11.05 -36.84 15.33
N TYR A 379 -10.82 -36.22 16.49
CA TYR A 379 -11.35 -36.64 17.80
C TYR A 379 -12.65 -35.93 18.21
N GLY A 380 -13.38 -35.38 17.23
CA GLY A 380 -14.85 -35.27 17.28
C GLY A 380 -15.50 -34.10 18.02
N ASP A 381 -14.82 -32.96 18.22
CA ASP A 381 -15.49 -31.71 18.62
C ASP A 381 -14.90 -30.50 17.88
N SER A 382 -15.75 -29.51 17.62
CA SER A 382 -15.45 -28.24 16.96
C SER A 382 -14.28 -27.49 17.60
N ASP A 383 -14.18 -27.47 18.93
CA ASP A 383 -13.09 -26.82 19.65
C ASP A 383 -11.71 -27.37 19.26
N LYS A 384 -11.61 -28.68 18.99
CA LYS A 384 -10.37 -29.33 18.58
C LYS A 384 -10.00 -28.98 17.13
N VAL A 385 -10.99 -28.83 16.25
CA VAL A 385 -10.77 -28.41 14.85
C VAL A 385 -10.10 -27.05 14.81
N PHE A 386 -10.48 -26.17 15.72
CA PHE A 386 -9.99 -24.80 15.83
C PHE A 386 -8.79 -24.64 16.78
N CYS A 387 -8.36 -25.70 17.48
CA CYS A 387 -7.32 -25.64 18.49
C CYS A 387 -7.58 -24.56 19.56
N LEU A 388 -8.80 -24.55 20.10
CA LEU A 388 -9.20 -23.63 21.18
C LEU A 388 -8.53 -23.99 22.52
N GLU A 389 -8.59 -23.08 23.49
CA GLU A 389 -8.05 -23.31 24.82
C GLU A 389 -8.53 -24.63 25.44
N ASN A 390 -7.61 -25.38 26.06
CA ASN A 390 -7.85 -26.69 26.68
C ASN A 390 -8.34 -27.81 25.73
N SER A 391 -8.47 -27.56 24.42
CA SER A 391 -8.96 -28.55 23.46
C SER A 391 -7.97 -29.68 23.18
N LEU A 392 -6.69 -29.51 23.54
CA LEU A 392 -5.58 -30.42 23.22
C LEU A 392 -5.14 -31.33 24.40
N ASP A 393 -5.73 -31.20 25.60
CA ASP A 393 -5.25 -31.82 26.85
C ASP A 393 -5.15 -33.36 26.85
N ASN A 394 -5.81 -34.03 25.91
CA ASN A 394 -5.83 -35.49 25.78
C ASN A 394 -5.38 -35.98 24.39
N ILE A 395 -4.65 -35.14 23.65
CA ILE A 395 -4.17 -35.43 22.30
C ILE A 395 -2.64 -35.38 22.32
N ASP A 396 -2.00 -36.42 21.81
CA ASP A 396 -0.54 -36.45 21.71
C ASP A 396 -0.07 -35.54 20.57
N VAL A 397 0.12 -34.25 20.88
CA VAL A 397 0.62 -33.22 19.96
C VAL A 397 2.12 -32.95 20.10
N ARG A 398 2.75 -33.50 21.15
CA ARG A 398 4.14 -33.17 21.51
C ARG A 398 5.10 -33.53 20.38
N GLY A 399 5.87 -32.55 19.90
CA GLY A 399 6.86 -32.76 18.85
C GLY A 399 6.29 -33.00 17.44
N LYS A 400 5.01 -32.69 17.21
CA LYS A 400 4.31 -32.91 15.93
C LYS A 400 3.92 -31.60 15.25
N ILE A 401 3.62 -31.67 13.95
CA ILE A 401 2.92 -30.62 13.21
C ILE A 401 1.43 -30.78 13.45
N VAL A 402 0.80 -29.77 14.06
CA VAL A 402 -0.63 -29.79 14.38
C VAL A 402 -1.42 -29.07 13.30
N LEU A 403 -2.42 -29.74 12.71
CA LEU A 403 -3.38 -29.10 11.80
C LEU A 403 -4.50 -28.43 12.61
N CYS A 404 -4.64 -27.12 12.46
CA CYS A 404 -5.73 -26.32 13.02
C CYS A 404 -6.42 -25.55 11.88
N TRP A 405 -7.70 -25.21 12.04
CA TRP A 405 -8.42 -24.32 11.11
C TRP A 405 -8.58 -22.92 11.71
N GLU A 406 -8.65 -21.90 10.86
CA GLU A 406 -9.00 -20.54 11.28
C GLU A 406 -10.43 -20.44 11.84
N GLY A 407 -10.75 -19.35 12.56
CA GLY A 407 -12.07 -19.08 13.15
C GLY A 407 -12.13 -19.26 14.67
N ASN A 408 -13.19 -18.78 15.34
CA ASN A 408 -13.47 -18.88 16.80
C ASN A 408 -12.44 -18.27 17.79
N LEU A 409 -11.17 -18.16 17.42
CA LEU A 409 -10.06 -17.64 18.21
C LEU A 409 -9.04 -17.00 17.25
N GLU A 410 -8.29 -16.01 17.71
CA GLU A 410 -7.25 -15.41 16.86
C GLU A 410 -6.19 -16.43 16.45
N ASN A 411 -5.68 -16.32 15.24
CA ASN A 411 -4.77 -17.29 14.67
C ASN A 411 -3.46 -17.40 15.47
N VAL A 412 -2.95 -16.27 15.99
CA VAL A 412 -1.76 -16.24 16.83
C VAL A 412 -2.01 -16.95 18.17
N GLU A 413 -3.19 -16.78 18.76
CA GLU A 413 -3.61 -17.44 20.00
C GLU A 413 -3.74 -18.96 19.82
N LYS A 414 -4.29 -19.44 18.69
CA LYS A 414 -4.27 -20.87 18.34
C LYS A 414 -2.85 -21.42 18.29
N GLY A 415 -1.93 -20.65 17.69
CA GLY A 415 -0.52 -21.00 17.71
C GLY A 415 0.03 -21.13 19.13
N LYS A 416 -0.38 -20.23 20.03
CA LYS A 416 -0.01 -20.31 21.45
C LYS A 416 -0.56 -21.56 22.13
N VAL A 417 -1.82 -21.93 21.88
CA VAL A 417 -2.41 -23.18 22.40
C VAL A 417 -1.59 -24.40 21.95
N VAL A 418 -1.23 -24.47 20.67
CA VAL A 418 -0.40 -25.56 20.13
C VAL A 418 0.99 -25.56 20.76
N TYR A 419 1.61 -24.38 20.92
CA TYR A 419 2.93 -24.23 21.53
C TYR A 419 2.92 -24.71 22.99
N ASP A 420 1.95 -24.26 23.79
CA ASP A 420 1.83 -24.59 25.21
C ASP A 420 1.58 -26.11 25.42
N ALA A 421 0.88 -26.76 24.48
CA ALA A 421 0.68 -28.21 24.47
C ALA A 421 1.93 -29.01 24.01
N GLY A 422 3.00 -28.32 23.57
CA GLY A 422 4.27 -28.91 23.16
C GLY A 422 4.36 -29.28 21.67
N GLY A 423 3.48 -28.76 20.82
CA GLY A 423 3.56 -28.92 19.36
C GLY A 423 4.85 -28.35 18.79
N ALA A 424 5.39 -29.00 17.76
CA ALA A 424 6.62 -28.54 17.10
C ALA A 424 6.38 -27.42 16.09
N ALA A 425 5.23 -27.47 15.42
CA ALA A 425 4.76 -26.47 14.46
C ALA A 425 3.24 -26.58 14.29
N MET A 426 2.63 -25.61 13.61
CA MET A 426 1.22 -25.66 13.23
C MET A 426 1.05 -25.41 11.73
N VAL A 427 0.16 -26.18 11.10
CA VAL A 427 -0.41 -25.84 9.80
C VAL A 427 -1.79 -25.26 10.08
N LEU A 428 -2.00 -24.02 9.67
CA LEU A 428 -3.28 -23.34 9.81
C LEU A 428 -4.00 -23.37 8.47
N GLY A 429 -5.19 -23.98 8.42
CA GLY A 429 -6.00 -24.04 7.22
C GLY A 429 -7.06 -22.94 7.17
N SER A 430 -7.17 -22.27 6.02
CA SER A 430 -8.25 -21.32 5.76
C SER A 430 -9.60 -22.01 5.53
N LEU A 431 -10.71 -21.36 5.87
CA LEU A 431 -12.07 -21.83 5.61
C LEU A 431 -12.46 -21.65 4.12
N PRO A 432 -13.53 -22.32 3.63
CA PRO A 432 -13.99 -22.16 2.25
C PRO A 432 -14.21 -20.71 1.82
N ASP A 433 -14.77 -19.88 2.71
CA ASP A 433 -15.04 -18.47 2.44
C ASP A 433 -13.76 -17.64 2.28
N SER A 434 -12.66 -18.06 2.91
CA SER A 434 -11.36 -17.39 2.80
C SER A 434 -10.60 -17.76 1.52
N GLY A 435 -10.91 -18.91 0.92
CA GLY A 435 -10.36 -19.33 -0.37
C GLY A 435 -8.83 -19.38 -0.40
N TYR A 436 -8.24 -18.50 -1.21
CA TYR A 436 -6.80 -18.35 -1.47
C TYR A 436 -6.15 -17.18 -0.71
N THR A 437 -6.92 -16.39 0.05
CA THR A 437 -6.36 -15.32 0.88
C THR A 437 -5.71 -15.92 2.12
N THR A 438 -4.41 -15.67 2.31
CA THR A 438 -3.60 -16.20 3.41
C THR A 438 -2.96 -15.09 4.23
N SER A 439 -2.79 -15.31 5.54
CA SER A 439 -2.23 -14.31 6.47
C SER A 439 -0.80 -14.64 6.87
N ALA A 440 0.08 -13.65 6.87
CA ALA A 440 1.48 -13.75 7.26
C ALA A 440 1.70 -13.36 8.73
N GLU A 441 0.94 -13.95 9.65
CA GLU A 441 0.94 -13.52 11.05
C GLU A 441 2.25 -13.91 11.78
N PRO A 442 2.70 -13.07 12.74
CA PRO A 442 3.89 -13.35 13.56
C PRO A 442 3.55 -14.30 14.72
N HIS A 443 3.39 -15.58 14.42
CA HIS A 443 3.08 -16.62 15.41
C HIS A 443 4.21 -16.85 16.44
N VAL A 444 3.88 -17.48 17.57
CA VAL A 444 4.83 -17.83 18.65
C VAL A 444 5.62 -19.13 18.42
N LEU A 445 5.19 -19.94 17.45
CA LEU A 445 5.83 -21.18 16.99
C LEU A 445 5.87 -21.22 15.45
N PRO A 446 6.66 -22.10 14.81
CA PRO A 446 6.65 -22.27 13.36
C PRO A 446 5.24 -22.53 12.82
N VAL A 447 4.78 -21.71 11.88
CA VAL A 447 3.46 -21.87 11.24
C VAL A 447 3.55 -21.77 9.72
N SER A 448 2.63 -22.43 9.03
CA SER A 448 2.27 -22.12 7.65
C SER A 448 0.75 -21.98 7.56
N HIS A 449 0.26 -20.81 7.16
CA HIS A 449 -1.15 -20.59 6.85
C HIS A 449 -1.40 -20.94 5.37
N LEU A 450 -2.12 -22.04 5.14
CA LEU A 450 -2.46 -22.58 3.83
C LEU A 450 -3.84 -22.12 3.38
N SER A 451 -3.99 -21.93 2.06
CA SER A 451 -5.29 -21.73 1.41
C SER A 451 -6.26 -22.87 1.72
N PHE A 452 -7.57 -22.67 1.52
CA PHE A 452 -8.57 -23.73 1.74
C PHE A 452 -8.27 -24.99 0.92
N MET A 453 -7.86 -24.81 -0.34
CA MET A 453 -7.51 -25.92 -1.24
C MET A 453 -6.28 -26.67 -0.76
N ASP A 454 -5.22 -25.95 -0.36
CA ASP A 454 -3.97 -26.57 0.11
C ASP A 454 -4.14 -27.21 1.49
N ALA A 455 -4.90 -26.58 2.39
CA ALA A 455 -5.23 -27.14 3.70
C ALA A 455 -6.08 -28.43 3.56
N THR A 456 -7.00 -28.45 2.60
CA THR A 456 -7.75 -29.66 2.25
C THR A 456 -6.83 -30.75 1.72
N ALA A 457 -5.90 -30.43 0.82
CA ALA A 457 -4.91 -31.38 0.33
C ALA A 457 -4.01 -31.92 1.46
N PHE A 458 -3.57 -31.06 2.39
CA PHE A 458 -2.81 -31.45 3.58
C PHE A 458 -3.60 -32.42 4.47
N ARG A 459 -4.88 -32.14 4.72
CA ARG A 459 -5.78 -33.00 5.50
C ARG A 459 -6.01 -34.35 4.82
N ASP A 460 -6.23 -34.35 3.51
CA ASP A 460 -6.49 -35.58 2.75
C ASP A 460 -5.24 -36.47 2.71
N TYR A 461 -4.05 -35.87 2.59
CA TYR A 461 -2.77 -36.56 2.77
C TYR A 461 -2.64 -37.18 4.16
N TYR A 462 -3.00 -36.46 5.22
CA TYR A 462 -3.01 -37.00 6.59
C TYR A 462 -3.92 -38.25 6.70
N TYR A 463 -5.13 -38.21 6.15
CA TYR A 463 -6.03 -39.37 6.17
C TYR A 463 -5.53 -40.55 5.32
N SER A 464 -4.77 -40.30 4.26
CA SER A 464 -4.21 -41.36 3.41
C SER A 464 -3.33 -42.34 4.21
N GLY A 465 -2.56 -41.87 5.19
CA GLY A 465 -1.74 -42.72 6.05
C GLY A 465 -2.48 -43.36 7.21
N SER A 466 -3.55 -42.74 7.70
CA SER A 466 -4.42 -43.35 8.70
C SER A 466 -5.10 -44.64 8.21
N THR A 467 -5.24 -44.81 6.89
CA THR A 467 -5.80 -46.03 6.27
C THR A 467 -4.77 -47.13 5.97
N SER A 468 -3.47 -46.85 6.10
CA SER A 468 -2.38 -47.79 5.78
C SER A 468 -1.47 -48.03 6.99
N LYS A 469 -1.47 -49.25 7.54
CA LYS A 469 -0.61 -49.65 8.68
C LYS A 469 0.90 -49.50 8.43
N SER A 470 1.34 -49.22 7.20
CA SER A 470 2.74 -49.10 6.81
C SER A 470 3.21 -47.66 6.58
N PHE A 471 2.35 -46.65 6.72
CA PHE A 471 2.68 -45.26 6.41
C PHE A 471 2.28 -44.32 7.54
N THR A 472 3.24 -43.56 8.06
CA THR A 472 3.01 -42.49 9.04
C THR A 472 3.15 -41.15 8.32
N PRO A 473 2.04 -40.41 8.08
CA PRO A 473 2.09 -39.10 7.45
C PRO A 473 3.05 -38.17 8.17
N ASN A 474 3.91 -37.54 7.41
CA ASN A 474 4.87 -36.57 7.92
C ASN A 474 5.00 -35.39 6.95
N ALA A 475 5.44 -34.26 7.48
CA ALA A 475 5.70 -33.07 6.69
C ALA A 475 6.82 -32.24 7.32
N THR A 476 7.22 -31.18 6.64
CA THR A 476 8.12 -30.15 7.15
C THR A 476 7.67 -28.79 6.63
N ILE A 477 8.10 -27.72 7.28
CA ILE A 477 7.88 -26.34 6.82
C ILE A 477 9.21 -25.76 6.34
N ILE A 478 9.19 -25.28 5.11
CA ILE A 478 10.32 -24.66 4.41
C ILE A 478 10.05 -23.16 4.32
N PHE A 479 10.86 -22.42 5.06
CA PHE A 479 10.83 -20.97 5.09
C PHE A 479 11.61 -20.39 3.91
N LYS A 480 10.94 -19.56 3.10
CA LYS A 480 11.51 -18.91 1.91
C LYS A 480 11.50 -17.38 2.04
N GLU A 481 11.33 -16.88 3.26
CA GLU A 481 11.33 -15.46 3.60
C GLU A 481 10.33 -14.64 2.77
N THR A 482 10.68 -13.42 2.37
CA THR A 482 9.84 -12.55 1.54
C THR A 482 10.12 -12.79 0.07
N VAL A 483 9.08 -13.16 -0.68
CA VAL A 483 9.15 -13.35 -2.14
C VAL A 483 8.26 -12.32 -2.85
N PHE A 484 8.64 -11.96 -4.07
CA PHE A 484 7.93 -10.99 -4.92
C PHE A 484 7.59 -11.62 -6.27
N GLY A 485 6.66 -10.99 -7.00
CA GLY A 485 6.23 -11.45 -8.32
C GLY A 485 5.19 -12.57 -8.27
N TYR A 486 4.44 -12.71 -7.17
CA TYR A 486 3.28 -13.59 -7.12
C TYR A 486 2.23 -13.18 -8.16
N ARG A 487 1.61 -14.17 -8.81
CA ARG A 487 0.60 -14.01 -9.86
C ARG A 487 -0.53 -15.03 -9.68
N PRO A 488 -1.78 -14.68 -10.04
CA PRO A 488 -2.24 -13.35 -10.46
C PRO A 488 -2.16 -12.34 -9.31
N SER A 489 -1.95 -11.05 -9.63
CA SER A 489 -1.89 -9.99 -8.62
C SER A 489 -2.10 -8.60 -9.24
N PRO A 490 -2.84 -7.68 -8.60
CA PRO A 490 -3.60 -7.87 -7.37
C PRO A 490 -4.79 -8.83 -7.57
N GLY A 491 -5.17 -9.54 -6.51
CA GLY A 491 -6.46 -10.22 -6.38
C GLY A 491 -7.34 -9.52 -5.33
N VAL A 492 -8.66 -9.55 -5.48
CA VAL A 492 -9.58 -9.07 -4.43
C VAL A 492 -9.52 -10.03 -3.26
N ALA A 493 -9.26 -9.53 -2.06
CA ALA A 493 -9.24 -10.37 -0.87
C ALA A 493 -10.62 -11.00 -0.64
N SER A 494 -10.64 -12.26 -0.21
CA SER A 494 -11.88 -13.00 0.03
C SER A 494 -12.79 -12.30 1.06
N PHE A 495 -12.21 -11.83 2.16
CA PHE A 495 -12.91 -11.10 3.20
C PHE A 495 -13.44 -9.72 2.75
N SER A 496 -12.92 -9.13 1.67
CA SER A 496 -13.33 -7.77 1.27
C SER A 496 -14.83 -7.76 0.97
N SER A 497 -15.59 -6.93 1.70
CA SER A 497 -17.04 -6.84 1.50
C SER A 497 -17.41 -6.43 0.06
N ARG A 498 -18.55 -6.95 -0.42
CA ARG A 498 -19.00 -6.87 -1.82
C ARG A 498 -20.30 -6.08 -1.93
N GLY A 499 -20.49 -5.41 -3.06
CA GLY A 499 -21.79 -4.89 -3.46
C GLY A 499 -22.71 -6.00 -3.98
N PRO A 500 -23.85 -5.66 -4.60
CA PRO A 500 -24.37 -4.31 -4.77
C PRO A 500 -24.68 -3.62 -3.44
N ALA A 501 -24.60 -2.30 -3.43
CA ALA A 501 -25.08 -1.48 -2.34
C ALA A 501 -26.60 -1.66 -2.14
N THR A 502 -27.07 -1.60 -0.90
CA THR A 502 -28.48 -1.83 -0.56
C THR A 502 -29.25 -0.54 -0.30
N MET A 503 -28.58 0.56 0.02
CA MET A 503 -29.25 1.83 0.40
C MET A 503 -29.16 2.92 -0.66
N ASN A 504 -28.15 2.87 -1.53
CA ASN A 504 -27.81 4.00 -2.41
C ASN A 504 -28.59 4.08 -3.74
N GLY A 505 -29.61 3.23 -3.92
CA GLY A 505 -30.49 3.27 -5.10
C GLY A 505 -29.87 2.82 -6.43
N GLY A 506 -28.66 2.22 -6.41
CA GLY A 506 -28.02 1.70 -7.62
C GLY A 506 -26.82 2.52 -8.07
N ILE A 507 -25.93 2.87 -7.14
CA ILE A 507 -24.58 3.38 -7.43
C ILE A 507 -23.57 2.26 -7.10
N LEU A 508 -22.61 2.03 -8.00
CA LEU A 508 -21.64 0.94 -7.86
C LEU A 508 -20.75 1.15 -6.63
N LYS A 509 -20.62 0.11 -5.80
CA LYS A 509 -19.71 0.02 -4.66
C LYS A 509 -19.07 -1.39 -4.58
N PRO A 510 -17.85 -1.54 -4.02
CA PRO A 510 -16.96 -0.47 -3.58
C PRO A 510 -16.51 0.41 -4.76
N ASP A 511 -15.93 1.57 -4.49
CA ASP A 511 -15.51 2.49 -5.56
C ASP A 511 -14.24 1.99 -6.25
N VAL A 512 -13.24 1.61 -5.46
CA VAL A 512 -11.92 1.13 -5.91
C VAL A 512 -11.35 0.11 -4.92
N LEU A 513 -10.31 -0.59 -5.35
CA LEU A 513 -9.48 -1.46 -4.53
C LEU A 513 -8.16 -0.77 -4.16
N ALA A 514 -7.60 -1.14 -3.00
CA ALA A 514 -6.24 -0.81 -2.62
C ALA A 514 -5.59 -1.94 -1.81
N PRO A 515 -4.24 -1.96 -1.68
CA PRO A 515 -3.54 -3.01 -0.95
C PRO A 515 -4.03 -3.11 0.49
N GLY A 516 -4.55 -4.27 0.86
CA GLY A 516 -5.15 -4.54 2.17
C GLY A 516 -4.83 -5.92 2.73
N VAL A 517 -3.94 -6.71 2.11
CA VAL A 517 -3.53 -8.03 2.62
C VAL A 517 -2.04 -8.03 2.99
N ASN A 518 -1.71 -8.49 4.19
CA ASN A 518 -0.35 -8.59 4.73
C ASN A 518 0.42 -7.27 4.62
N ILE A 519 -0.19 -6.18 5.08
CA ILE A 519 0.36 -4.83 5.03
C ILE A 519 1.25 -4.60 6.26
N LEU A 520 2.51 -4.24 6.02
CA LEU A 520 3.47 -3.91 7.06
C LEU A 520 3.32 -2.44 7.44
N ALA A 521 3.02 -2.16 8.70
CA ALA A 521 3.01 -0.80 9.23
C ALA A 521 3.38 -0.77 10.72
N ALA A 522 3.45 0.44 11.29
CA ALA A 522 3.84 0.65 12.69
C ALA A 522 2.91 -0.11 13.64
N TRP A 523 3.45 -0.60 14.74
CA TRP A 523 2.72 -1.33 15.77
C TRP A 523 3.18 -0.90 17.16
N PRO A 524 2.29 -0.82 18.17
CA PRO A 524 2.69 -0.39 19.51
C PRO A 524 3.36 -1.46 20.37
N PHE A 525 3.28 -2.73 19.95
CA PHE A 525 3.71 -3.88 20.76
C PHE A 525 4.80 -4.71 20.07
N ASP A 526 5.50 -5.53 20.84
CA ASP A 526 6.36 -6.57 20.30
C ASP A 526 5.50 -7.68 19.68
N VAL A 527 5.98 -8.30 18.60
CA VAL A 527 5.28 -9.39 17.90
C VAL A 527 6.13 -10.66 17.81
N GLY A 528 5.50 -11.83 17.69
CA GLY A 528 6.19 -13.11 17.68
C GLY A 528 6.67 -13.57 19.08
N PRO A 529 7.60 -14.54 19.16
CA PRO A 529 8.07 -15.04 20.45
C PRO A 529 8.95 -14.02 21.18
N ASN A 530 8.74 -13.90 22.49
CA ASN A 530 9.47 -13.01 23.39
C ASN A 530 10.39 -13.84 24.33
N PRO A 531 11.69 -13.50 24.48
CA PRO A 531 12.41 -12.39 23.86
C PRO A 531 13.06 -12.75 22.52
N SER A 532 12.78 -11.94 21.49
CA SER A 532 13.48 -11.97 20.20
C SER A 532 13.99 -10.56 19.87
N ALA A 533 15.26 -10.43 19.49
CA ALA A 533 15.84 -9.14 19.07
C ALA A 533 15.17 -8.57 17.79
N LEU A 534 14.45 -9.41 17.04
CA LEU A 534 13.67 -8.99 15.87
C LEU A 534 12.23 -8.58 16.22
N ALA A 535 11.73 -8.97 17.40
CA ALA A 535 10.40 -8.59 17.88
C ALA A 535 10.32 -7.10 18.29
N THR A 536 11.47 -6.50 18.63
CA THR A 536 11.57 -5.13 19.17
C THR A 536 11.53 -4.02 18.11
N LYS A 537 11.40 -4.35 16.81
CA LYS A 537 11.33 -3.34 15.73
C LYS A 537 9.96 -2.64 15.64
N THR A 538 8.97 -3.08 16.42
CA THR A 538 7.61 -2.49 16.56
C THR A 538 6.86 -2.28 15.23
N PHE A 539 6.91 -3.26 14.33
CA PHE A 539 6.07 -3.32 13.11
C PHE A 539 5.25 -4.61 13.11
N ASN A 540 4.10 -4.60 12.43
CA ASN A 540 3.24 -5.78 12.29
C ASN A 540 2.62 -5.89 10.88
N PHE A 541 2.26 -7.12 10.48
CA PHE A 541 1.42 -7.37 9.31
C PHE A 541 -0.03 -7.44 9.73
N LEU A 542 -0.89 -6.66 9.07
CA LEU A 542 -2.34 -6.77 9.20
C LEU A 542 -3.00 -6.88 7.81
N SER A 543 -4.20 -7.47 7.80
CA SER A 543 -5.04 -7.61 6.63
C SER A 543 -6.44 -7.05 6.92
N GLY A 544 -7.02 -6.33 5.98
CA GLY A 544 -8.35 -5.73 6.08
C GLY A 544 -8.57 -4.60 5.07
N THR A 545 -9.84 -4.30 4.80
CA THR A 545 -10.24 -3.03 4.17
C THR A 545 -9.80 -1.82 5.00
N SER A 546 -9.60 -2.02 6.30
CA SER A 546 -8.94 -1.07 7.20
C SER A 546 -7.51 -0.70 6.81
N MET A 547 -6.76 -1.59 6.13
CA MET A 547 -5.43 -1.29 5.64
C MET A 547 -5.48 -0.71 4.22
N ALA A 548 -6.50 -1.05 3.42
CA ALA A 548 -6.71 -0.47 2.09
C ALA A 548 -7.13 1.01 2.16
N THR A 549 -8.00 1.37 3.10
CA THR A 549 -8.50 2.74 3.34
C THR A 549 -7.41 3.80 3.53
N PRO A 550 -6.40 3.61 4.40
CA PRO A 550 -5.33 4.59 4.60
C PRO A 550 -4.42 4.75 3.38
N HIS A 551 -4.28 3.72 2.52
CA HIS A 551 -3.58 3.88 1.24
C HIS A 551 -4.27 4.95 0.40
N VAL A 552 -5.58 4.80 0.19
CA VAL A 552 -6.35 5.76 -0.63
C VAL A 552 -6.46 7.12 0.06
N SER A 553 -6.58 7.17 1.39
CA SER A 553 -6.58 8.43 2.15
C SER A 553 -5.29 9.23 1.95
N GLY A 554 -4.13 8.56 1.93
CA GLY A 554 -2.87 9.23 1.65
C GLY A 554 -2.74 9.65 0.18
N ILE A 555 -3.29 8.87 -0.76
CA ILE A 555 -3.36 9.26 -2.19
C ILE A 555 -4.25 10.49 -2.37
N VAL A 556 -5.40 10.57 -1.70
CA VAL A 556 -6.27 11.76 -1.65
C VAL A 556 -5.46 12.97 -1.17
N ALA A 557 -4.64 12.81 -0.12
CA ALA A 557 -3.78 13.88 0.37
C ALA A 557 -2.73 14.31 -0.67
N LEU A 558 -2.13 13.38 -1.43
CA LEU A 558 -1.21 13.73 -2.53
C LEU A 558 -1.92 14.52 -3.63
N ILE A 559 -3.14 14.09 -4.02
CA ILE A 559 -3.96 14.78 -5.02
C ILE A 559 -4.31 16.19 -4.53
N LYS A 560 -4.82 16.33 -3.30
CA LYS A 560 -5.16 17.62 -2.70
C LYS A 560 -3.94 18.53 -2.54
N SER A 561 -2.76 17.97 -2.27
CA SER A 561 -1.51 18.75 -2.21
C SER A 561 -1.19 19.43 -3.54
N LYS A 562 -1.36 18.71 -4.66
CA LYS A 562 -1.19 19.24 -6.02
C LYS A 562 -2.35 20.13 -6.47
N HIS A 563 -3.58 19.76 -6.11
CA HIS A 563 -4.83 20.38 -6.54
C HIS A 563 -5.61 20.93 -5.34
N ARG A 564 -5.05 21.94 -4.67
CA ARG A 564 -5.56 22.48 -3.39
C ARG A 564 -7.02 22.88 -3.40
N ASN A 565 -7.50 23.40 -4.53
CA ASN A 565 -8.85 23.93 -4.66
C ASN A 565 -9.87 22.91 -5.20
N TRP A 566 -9.45 21.66 -5.46
CA TRP A 566 -10.39 20.66 -5.95
C TRP A 566 -11.41 20.31 -4.86
N PRO A 567 -12.71 20.29 -5.19
CA PRO A 567 -13.73 19.77 -4.29
C PRO A 567 -13.58 18.24 -4.16
N PRO A 568 -14.13 17.63 -3.10
CA PRO A 568 -14.04 16.18 -2.90
C PRO A 568 -14.54 15.35 -4.08
N ALA A 569 -15.59 15.80 -4.77
CA ALA A 569 -16.13 15.12 -5.96
C ALA A 569 -15.09 14.99 -7.10
N TYR A 570 -14.25 16.01 -7.31
CA TYR A 570 -13.19 15.95 -8.33
C TYR A 570 -12.13 14.91 -7.97
N ILE A 571 -11.76 14.85 -6.69
CA ILE A 571 -10.74 13.90 -6.20
C ILE A 571 -11.28 12.47 -6.27
N GLN A 572 -12.52 12.26 -5.82
CA GLN A 572 -13.22 10.98 -5.93
C GLN A 572 -13.33 10.55 -7.39
N SER A 573 -13.75 11.45 -8.29
CA SER A 573 -13.80 11.16 -9.71
C SER A 573 -12.43 10.78 -10.26
N ALA A 574 -11.37 11.52 -9.94
CA ALA A 574 -10.03 11.25 -10.45
C ALA A 574 -9.51 9.88 -10.01
N ILE A 575 -9.81 9.47 -8.77
CA ILE A 575 -9.44 8.15 -8.23
C ILE A 575 -10.20 7.04 -8.97
N ILE A 576 -11.51 7.18 -9.12
CA ILE A 576 -12.36 6.16 -9.74
C ILE A 576 -12.03 6.03 -11.22
N THR A 577 -11.93 7.14 -11.96
CA THR A 577 -11.80 7.09 -13.42
C THR A 577 -10.43 6.68 -13.94
N SER A 578 -9.41 6.76 -13.08
CA SER A 578 -8.05 6.37 -13.41
C SER A 578 -7.65 4.98 -12.91
N ALA A 579 -8.49 4.35 -12.08
CA ALA A 579 -8.24 3.02 -11.51
C ALA A 579 -8.00 1.97 -12.60
N ARG A 580 -7.25 0.91 -12.28
CA ARG A 580 -6.90 -0.18 -13.19
C ARG A 580 -7.72 -1.42 -12.85
N ASP A 581 -8.54 -1.87 -13.80
CA ASP A 581 -9.36 -3.07 -13.67
C ASP A 581 -8.61 -4.36 -14.06
N LEU A 582 -7.31 -4.22 -14.34
CA LEU A 582 -6.42 -5.29 -14.75
C LEU A 582 -5.38 -5.60 -13.66
N ASP A 583 -5.01 -6.87 -13.59
CA ASP A 583 -3.87 -7.36 -12.84
C ASP A 583 -2.54 -7.04 -13.54
N LEU A 584 -1.42 -7.40 -12.92
CA LEU A 584 -0.07 -7.16 -13.45
C LEU A 584 0.26 -7.97 -14.70
N ASP A 585 -0.54 -8.99 -15.04
CA ASP A 585 -0.40 -9.80 -16.26
C ASP A 585 -1.32 -9.30 -17.39
N GLY A 586 -2.10 -8.24 -17.14
CA GLY A 586 -3.02 -7.63 -18.10
C GLY A 586 -4.37 -8.33 -18.20
N ASN A 587 -4.67 -9.26 -17.30
CA ASN A 587 -5.98 -9.92 -17.19
C ASN A 587 -6.89 -9.14 -16.25
N LEU A 588 -8.19 -9.41 -16.24
CA LEU A 588 -9.09 -8.85 -15.24
C LEU A 588 -8.69 -9.35 -13.84
N ILE A 589 -8.77 -8.45 -12.85
CA ILE A 589 -8.50 -8.79 -11.44
C ILE A 589 -9.32 -10.01 -11.00
N VAL A 590 -8.67 -10.95 -10.33
CA VAL A 590 -9.30 -12.18 -9.81
C VAL A 590 -9.89 -11.98 -8.41
N ASP A 591 -10.80 -12.85 -8.03
CA ASP A 591 -11.33 -12.98 -6.68
C ASP A 591 -10.54 -14.06 -5.93
N GLU A 592 -9.88 -13.73 -4.82
CA GLU A 592 -9.13 -14.72 -4.05
C GLU A 592 -10.04 -15.72 -3.33
N ASN A 593 -11.36 -15.52 -3.26
CA ASN A 593 -12.25 -16.57 -2.78
C ASN A 593 -12.32 -17.77 -3.76
N SER A 594 -12.48 -17.51 -5.06
CA SER A 594 -12.70 -18.55 -6.09
C SER A 594 -11.51 -18.77 -7.04
N ASN A 595 -10.55 -17.84 -7.05
CA ASN A 595 -9.48 -17.71 -8.05
C ASN A 595 -10.00 -17.55 -9.50
N GLU A 596 -11.22 -17.05 -9.66
CA GLU A 596 -11.82 -16.67 -10.95
C GLU A 596 -11.82 -15.16 -11.14
N THR A 597 -12.23 -14.66 -12.31
CA THR A 597 -12.39 -13.22 -12.54
C THR A 597 -13.37 -12.62 -11.52
N ALA A 598 -12.94 -11.58 -10.80
CA ALA A 598 -13.78 -10.93 -9.81
C ALA A 598 -14.96 -10.19 -10.45
N GLY A 599 -16.11 -10.28 -9.79
CA GLY A 599 -17.30 -9.51 -10.14
C GLY A 599 -17.06 -8.00 -10.02
N ILE A 600 -17.85 -7.21 -10.76
CA ILE A 600 -17.74 -5.75 -10.70
C ILE A 600 -18.10 -5.18 -9.33
N PHE A 601 -18.99 -5.86 -8.59
CA PHE A 601 -19.36 -5.52 -7.21
C PHE A 601 -18.30 -5.89 -6.17
N ALA A 602 -17.23 -6.58 -6.58
CA ALA A 602 -16.05 -6.82 -5.76
C ALA A 602 -14.96 -5.78 -6.03
N THR A 603 -14.79 -5.41 -7.30
CA THR A 603 -13.65 -4.62 -7.78
C THR A 603 -13.93 -3.13 -7.89
N GLY A 604 -15.18 -2.71 -8.03
CA GLY A 604 -15.52 -1.33 -8.38
C GLY A 604 -14.90 -0.94 -9.72
N ALA A 605 -14.18 0.18 -9.75
CA ALA A 605 -13.38 0.59 -10.92
C ALA A 605 -12.03 -0.12 -11.05
N GLY A 606 -11.63 -0.90 -10.03
CA GLY A 606 -10.38 -1.65 -9.96
C GLY A 606 -9.37 -1.09 -8.95
N GLN A 607 -8.10 -1.49 -9.09
CA GLN A 607 -6.99 -1.05 -8.25
C GLN A 607 -6.71 0.45 -8.42
N VAL A 608 -6.56 1.17 -7.31
CA VAL A 608 -6.21 2.60 -7.32
C VAL A 608 -4.91 2.87 -8.11
N ASN A 609 -4.91 3.95 -8.89
CA ASN A 609 -3.79 4.35 -9.75
C ASN A 609 -3.39 5.81 -9.46
N PRO A 610 -2.47 6.03 -8.50
CA PRO A 610 -2.09 7.36 -8.06
C PRO A 610 -1.57 8.27 -9.19
N GLU A 611 -0.86 7.71 -10.17
CA GLU A 611 -0.34 8.48 -11.31
C GLU A 611 -1.46 9.06 -12.16
N GLY A 612 -2.42 8.22 -12.56
CA GLY A 612 -3.56 8.67 -13.36
C GLY A 612 -4.48 9.61 -12.58
N ALA A 613 -4.65 9.40 -11.28
CA ALA A 613 -5.51 10.26 -10.44
C ALA A 613 -4.93 11.68 -10.24
N LEU A 614 -3.62 11.87 -10.40
CA LEU A 614 -2.99 13.19 -10.30
C LEU A 614 -3.18 14.09 -11.53
N ASP A 615 -3.49 13.51 -12.68
CA ASP A 615 -3.78 14.21 -13.93
C ASP A 615 -4.80 13.38 -14.73
N PRO A 616 -6.08 13.37 -14.32
CA PRO A 616 -7.10 12.48 -14.89
C PRO A 616 -7.65 12.99 -16.24
N GLY A 617 -7.33 14.22 -16.65
CA GLY A 617 -7.89 14.85 -17.86
C GLY A 617 -9.32 15.35 -17.66
N LEU A 618 -10.28 14.45 -17.39
CA LEU A 618 -11.68 14.79 -17.11
C LEU A 618 -12.12 14.30 -15.73
N VAL A 619 -13.04 15.04 -15.12
CA VAL A 619 -13.68 14.67 -13.84
C VAL A 619 -15.21 14.83 -13.92
N TYR A 620 -15.91 14.04 -13.13
CA TYR A 620 -17.35 14.12 -12.92
C TYR A 620 -17.60 14.96 -11.66
N ASN A 621 -18.22 16.12 -11.83
CA ASN A 621 -18.58 16.98 -10.71
C ASN A 621 -19.93 16.57 -10.11
N ILE A 622 -20.09 16.69 -8.80
CA ILE A 622 -21.38 16.59 -8.13
C ILE A 622 -21.51 17.83 -7.25
N ASP A 623 -22.52 18.66 -7.51
CA ASP A 623 -22.78 19.82 -6.65
C ASP A 623 -23.35 19.33 -5.30
N PRO A 624 -22.95 19.91 -4.15
CA PRO A 624 -23.56 19.62 -2.87
C PRO A 624 -25.11 19.65 -2.87
N ALA A 625 -25.73 20.50 -3.70
CA ALA A 625 -27.17 20.57 -3.87
C ALA A 625 -27.77 19.33 -4.57
N ASP A 626 -27.03 18.68 -5.46
CA ASP A 626 -27.48 17.48 -6.18
C ASP A 626 -27.67 16.30 -5.22
N TYR A 627 -26.89 16.22 -4.14
CA TYR A 627 -27.11 15.21 -3.09
C TYR A 627 -28.47 15.36 -2.41
N VAL A 628 -28.99 16.60 -2.28
CA VAL A 628 -30.35 16.82 -1.74
C VAL A 628 -31.39 16.23 -2.69
N GLY A 629 -31.29 16.56 -3.98
CA GLY A 629 -32.17 16.01 -5.01
C GLY A 629 -32.11 14.50 -5.10
N TYR A 630 -30.91 13.93 -4.94
CA TYR A 630 -30.65 12.49 -4.91
C TYR A 630 -31.32 11.80 -3.72
N VAL A 631 -31.09 12.29 -2.49
CA VAL A 631 -31.70 11.67 -1.29
C VAL A 631 -33.23 11.79 -1.32
N CYS A 632 -33.77 12.91 -1.82
CA CYS A 632 -35.20 13.05 -2.09
C CYS A 632 -35.70 12.03 -3.15
N GLY A 633 -34.91 11.79 -4.21
CA GLY A 633 -35.21 10.79 -5.24
C GLY A 633 -35.19 9.34 -4.74
N LEU A 634 -34.42 9.04 -3.69
CA LEU A 634 -34.44 7.75 -2.99
C LEU A 634 -35.73 7.52 -2.18
N GLY A 635 -36.60 8.54 -2.04
CA GLY A 635 -37.86 8.43 -1.29
C GLY A 635 -37.75 8.72 0.21
N TYR A 636 -36.66 9.37 0.65
CA TYR A 636 -36.53 9.83 2.03
C TYR A 636 -37.61 10.89 2.34
N SER A 637 -38.12 10.87 3.58
CA SER A 637 -39.09 11.88 4.03
C SER A 637 -38.44 13.26 4.20
N ASP A 638 -39.24 14.33 4.11
CA ASP A 638 -38.79 15.71 4.42
C ASP A 638 -38.08 15.81 5.77
N TYR A 639 -38.51 15.00 6.76
CA TYR A 639 -37.88 14.92 8.08
C TYR A 639 -36.47 14.33 8.02
N GLN A 640 -36.31 13.15 7.39
CA GLN A 640 -35.00 12.50 7.27
C GLN A 640 -34.02 13.33 6.43
N VAL A 641 -34.48 13.94 5.33
CA VAL A 641 -33.66 14.84 4.53
C VAL A 641 -33.25 16.07 5.34
N SER A 642 -34.16 16.62 6.15
CA SER A 642 -33.82 17.76 7.01
C SER A 642 -32.78 17.43 8.07
N ILE A 643 -32.78 16.19 8.59
CA ILE A 643 -31.74 15.70 9.52
C ILE A 643 -30.40 15.64 8.80
N LEU A 644 -30.32 14.93 7.66
CA LEU A 644 -29.06 14.69 6.94
C LEU A 644 -28.34 15.97 6.52
N PHE A 645 -29.10 16.99 6.10
CA PHE A 645 -28.52 18.25 5.61
C PHE A 645 -28.54 19.37 6.66
N ASN A 646 -28.91 19.07 7.90
CA ASN A 646 -28.97 20.00 9.03
C ASN A 646 -29.71 21.31 8.72
N ARG A 647 -30.78 21.24 7.92
CA ARG A 647 -31.63 22.39 7.55
C ARG A 647 -32.98 21.90 7.08
N ARG A 648 -34.03 22.73 7.23
CA ARG A 648 -35.37 22.37 6.75
C ARG A 648 -35.39 22.28 5.22
N ILE A 649 -35.73 21.11 4.70
CA ILE A 649 -35.86 20.82 3.27
C ILE A 649 -37.21 20.16 3.03
N ARG A 650 -37.87 20.56 1.95
CA ARG A 650 -39.07 19.87 1.43
C ARG A 650 -38.74 19.28 0.08
N CYS A 651 -38.81 17.97 -0.07
CA CYS A 651 -38.50 17.29 -1.32
C CYS A 651 -39.42 17.73 -2.46
N SER A 652 -40.67 18.14 -2.15
CA SER A 652 -41.59 18.74 -3.12
C SER A 652 -41.12 20.07 -3.75
N THR A 653 -40.11 20.72 -3.16
CA THR A 653 -39.55 21.99 -3.64
C THR A 653 -38.16 21.86 -4.27
N VAL A 654 -37.61 20.64 -4.32
CA VAL A 654 -36.29 20.33 -4.87
C VAL A 654 -36.48 19.50 -6.13
N GLN A 655 -35.65 19.73 -7.14
CA GLN A 655 -35.59 18.83 -8.29
C GLN A 655 -35.00 17.50 -7.85
N THR A 656 -35.81 16.44 -7.89
CA THR A 656 -35.37 15.09 -7.53
C THR A 656 -34.43 14.53 -8.59
N ILE A 657 -33.44 13.76 -8.16
CA ILE A 657 -32.47 13.09 -9.02
C ILE A 657 -32.54 11.60 -8.73
N ASP A 658 -32.84 10.79 -9.75
CA ASP A 658 -32.78 9.34 -9.61
C ASP A 658 -31.33 8.89 -9.40
N ALA A 659 -31.11 7.86 -8.57
CA ALA A 659 -29.77 7.40 -8.22
C ALA A 659 -28.84 7.12 -9.43
N PRO A 660 -29.28 6.44 -10.50
CA PRO A 660 -28.45 6.24 -11.70
C PRO A 660 -28.08 7.55 -12.43
N SER A 661 -28.88 8.61 -12.23
CA SER A 661 -28.74 9.92 -12.86
C SER A 661 -27.90 10.90 -12.06
N LEU A 662 -27.51 10.56 -10.81
CA LEU A 662 -26.46 11.30 -10.12
C LEU A 662 -25.20 11.28 -10.99
N ASN A 663 -24.48 12.41 -11.09
CA ASN A 663 -23.32 12.55 -11.98
C ASN A 663 -22.07 11.82 -11.44
N TYR A 664 -22.23 10.56 -11.09
CA TYR A 664 -21.23 9.70 -10.49
C TYR A 664 -20.30 9.11 -11.58
N PRO A 665 -19.00 8.92 -11.30
CA PRO A 665 -18.01 8.39 -12.25
C PRO A 665 -18.19 6.88 -12.59
N SER A 666 -19.26 6.25 -12.11
CA SER A 666 -19.67 4.90 -12.52
C SER A 666 -21.11 4.91 -13.02
N ILE A 667 -21.46 3.91 -13.83
CA ILE A 667 -22.81 3.70 -14.32
C ILE A 667 -23.29 2.35 -13.80
N MET A 668 -24.39 2.34 -13.07
CA MET A 668 -25.07 1.11 -12.68
C MET A 668 -26.53 1.18 -13.13
N ALA A 669 -27.01 0.11 -13.76
CA ALA A 669 -28.37 0.01 -14.25
C ALA A 669 -28.98 -1.35 -13.91
N SER A 670 -30.25 -1.31 -13.49
CA SER A 670 -31.06 -2.51 -13.32
C SER A 670 -31.90 -2.73 -14.56
N LEU A 671 -31.71 -3.87 -15.24
CA LEU A 671 -32.40 -4.18 -16.50
C LEU A 671 -33.28 -5.42 -16.35
N PRO A 672 -34.59 -5.33 -16.67
CA PRO A 672 -35.47 -6.50 -16.67
C PRO A 672 -35.02 -7.53 -17.72
N ARG A 673 -34.77 -8.78 -17.31
CA ARG A 673 -34.23 -9.84 -18.20
C ARG A 673 -35.01 -10.04 -19.49
N ASN A 674 -36.34 -9.97 -19.39
CA ASN A 674 -37.27 -10.30 -20.46
C ASN A 674 -37.88 -9.08 -21.15
N SER A 675 -37.23 -7.91 -21.02
CA SER A 675 -37.72 -6.66 -21.61
C SER A 675 -36.58 -5.90 -22.27
N ARG A 676 -36.90 -5.24 -23.38
CA ARG A 676 -35.98 -4.32 -24.09
C ARG A 676 -36.09 -2.89 -23.57
N GLN A 677 -36.65 -2.70 -22.38
CA GLN A 677 -36.70 -1.39 -21.74
C GLN A 677 -35.27 -0.86 -21.59
N ALA A 678 -35.04 0.31 -22.18
CA ALA A 678 -33.77 0.98 -22.09
C ALA A 678 -33.73 1.86 -20.84
N VAL A 679 -32.55 1.91 -20.20
CA VAL A 679 -32.23 2.86 -19.15
C VAL A 679 -31.27 3.88 -19.73
N THR A 680 -31.64 5.16 -19.67
CA THR A 680 -30.78 6.27 -20.11
C THR A 680 -30.35 7.06 -18.90
N VAL A 681 -29.06 7.32 -18.78
CA VAL A 681 -28.49 8.19 -17.75
C VAL A 681 -27.71 9.32 -18.41
N GLU A 682 -27.78 10.52 -17.83
CA GLU A 682 -26.99 11.66 -18.27
C GLU A 682 -25.72 11.79 -17.42
N ARG A 683 -24.63 12.24 -18.05
CA ARG A 683 -23.36 12.53 -17.40
C ARG A 683 -22.79 13.82 -17.92
N THR A 684 -22.16 14.58 -17.03
CA THR A 684 -21.44 15.80 -17.32
C THR A 684 -20.01 15.67 -16.84
N VAL A 685 -19.06 15.95 -17.73
CA VAL A 685 -17.62 15.91 -17.41
C VAL A 685 -17.02 17.28 -17.57
N THR A 686 -16.16 17.66 -16.62
CA THR A 686 -15.39 18.89 -16.63
C THR A 686 -13.95 18.60 -17.06
N ASN A 687 -13.41 19.36 -18.00
CA ASN A 687 -12.00 19.25 -18.38
C ASN A 687 -11.09 19.91 -17.34
N VAL A 688 -10.27 19.12 -16.66
CA VAL A 688 -9.24 19.59 -15.73
C VAL A 688 -7.82 19.47 -16.30
N GLY A 689 -7.69 18.86 -17.48
CA GLY A 689 -6.46 18.75 -18.25
C GLY A 689 -6.21 19.94 -19.17
N ASP A 690 -5.51 19.66 -20.26
CA ASP A 690 -5.05 20.66 -21.22
C ASP A 690 -6.23 21.28 -22.02
N ALA A 691 -6.11 22.55 -22.38
CA ALA A 691 -7.04 23.20 -23.31
C ALA A 691 -6.87 22.65 -24.74
N ASN A 692 -7.90 22.78 -25.58
CA ASN A 692 -7.93 22.25 -26.95
C ASN A 692 -7.71 20.73 -27.03
N SER A 693 -8.29 20.00 -26.07
CA SER A 693 -8.27 18.54 -26.02
C SER A 693 -9.54 17.94 -26.63
N VAL A 694 -9.38 16.83 -27.33
CA VAL A 694 -10.49 16.02 -27.86
C VAL A 694 -10.41 14.63 -27.26
N TYR A 695 -11.56 14.13 -26.80
CA TYR A 695 -11.72 12.78 -26.29
C TYR A 695 -12.67 11.98 -27.18
N ILE A 696 -12.30 10.74 -27.49
CA ILE A 696 -13.08 9.80 -28.28
C ILE A 696 -13.55 8.68 -27.37
N ALA A 697 -14.84 8.34 -27.45
CA ALA A 697 -15.41 7.25 -26.66
C ALA A 697 -14.95 5.88 -27.18
N ARG A 698 -14.57 4.99 -26.26
CA ARG A 698 -14.42 3.55 -26.47
C ARG A 698 -15.32 2.84 -25.46
N ILE A 699 -16.06 1.85 -25.94
CA ILE A 699 -17.04 1.13 -25.13
C ILE A 699 -16.68 -0.35 -25.12
N THR A 700 -16.64 -0.92 -23.93
CA THR A 700 -16.72 -2.38 -23.74
C THR A 700 -18.12 -2.68 -23.25
N GLU A 701 -18.96 -3.24 -24.12
CA GLU A 701 -20.34 -3.54 -23.79
C GLU A 701 -20.42 -4.68 -22.75
N PRO A 702 -21.31 -4.57 -21.74
CA PRO A 702 -21.57 -5.69 -20.85
C PRO A 702 -22.17 -6.88 -21.61
N ALA A 703 -21.80 -8.10 -21.19
CA ALA A 703 -22.32 -9.32 -21.81
C ALA A 703 -23.86 -9.32 -21.82
N GLY A 704 -24.47 -9.50 -23.01
CA GLY A 704 -25.92 -9.51 -23.19
C GLY A 704 -26.61 -8.13 -23.17
N VAL A 705 -25.84 -7.04 -23.21
CA VAL A 705 -26.34 -5.65 -23.14
C VAL A 705 -25.75 -4.83 -24.26
N SER A 706 -26.57 -3.97 -24.86
CA SER A 706 -26.11 -2.97 -25.82
C SER A 706 -26.00 -1.61 -25.17
N VAL A 707 -25.00 -0.82 -25.59
CA VAL A 707 -24.70 0.51 -25.05
C VAL A 707 -24.65 1.54 -26.17
N TYR A 708 -25.41 2.61 -26.03
CA TYR A 708 -25.45 3.74 -26.96
C TYR A 708 -25.05 5.04 -26.27
N LEU A 709 -24.32 5.90 -26.99
CA LEU A 709 -23.99 7.25 -26.55
C LEU A 709 -24.63 8.30 -27.44
N SER A 710 -25.11 9.40 -26.86
CA SER A 710 -25.62 10.53 -27.63
C SER A 710 -24.52 11.24 -28.45
N THR A 711 -23.26 11.12 -28.02
CA THR A 711 -22.07 11.56 -28.76
C THR A 711 -20.90 10.62 -28.48
N TYR A 712 -20.05 10.41 -29.48
CA TYR A 712 -18.83 9.61 -29.36
C TYR A 712 -17.55 10.47 -29.31
N GLN A 713 -17.70 11.80 -29.26
CA GLN A 713 -16.60 12.75 -29.21
C GLN A 713 -16.94 13.93 -28.30
N LEU A 714 -16.00 14.32 -27.43
CA LEU A 714 -16.08 15.53 -26.61
C LEU A 714 -14.88 16.43 -26.92
N GLY A 715 -15.15 17.68 -27.29
CA GLY A 715 -14.12 18.69 -27.56
C GLY A 715 -14.14 19.80 -26.51
N PHE A 716 -12.98 20.10 -25.93
CA PHE A 716 -12.82 21.13 -24.91
C PHE A 716 -11.81 22.18 -25.37
N TYR A 717 -12.24 23.44 -25.41
CA TYR A 717 -11.43 24.58 -25.85
C TYR A 717 -10.67 25.25 -24.70
N ARG A 718 -11.12 25.04 -23.46
CA ARG A 718 -10.49 25.60 -22.25
C ARG A 718 -10.59 24.63 -21.07
N GLN A 719 -9.72 24.82 -20.09
CA GLN A 719 -9.84 24.18 -18.79
C GLN A 719 -11.10 24.68 -18.06
N GLY A 720 -11.74 23.81 -17.30
CA GLY A 720 -13.00 24.07 -16.60
C GLY A 720 -14.24 24.04 -17.51
N GLN A 721 -14.10 23.77 -18.82
CA GLN A 721 -15.26 23.59 -19.70
C GLN A 721 -15.96 22.26 -19.39
N GLU A 722 -17.29 22.30 -19.35
CA GLU A 722 -18.15 21.15 -19.13
C GLU A 722 -18.79 20.69 -20.44
N MET A 723 -18.98 19.37 -20.57
CA MET A 723 -19.71 18.75 -21.66
C MET A 723 -20.59 17.63 -21.11
N SER A 724 -21.86 17.59 -21.57
CA SER A 724 -22.81 16.54 -21.21
C SER A 724 -22.98 15.52 -22.33
N PHE A 725 -23.26 14.27 -21.94
CA PHE A 725 -23.62 13.18 -22.84
C PHE A 725 -24.58 12.22 -22.15
N GLN A 726 -25.34 11.47 -22.94
CA GLN A 726 -26.26 10.44 -22.44
C GLN A 726 -25.70 9.05 -22.76
N VAL A 727 -25.88 8.13 -21.82
CA VAL A 727 -25.57 6.71 -21.96
C VAL A 727 -26.88 5.93 -21.86
N THR A 728 -27.23 5.22 -22.91
CA THR A 728 -28.44 4.39 -22.96
C THR A 728 -28.05 2.92 -23.02
N VAL A 729 -28.60 2.11 -22.13
CA VAL A 729 -28.33 0.67 -22.03
C VAL A 729 -29.61 -0.15 -22.08
N TRP A 730 -29.60 -1.29 -22.77
CA TRP A 730 -30.74 -2.22 -22.83
C TRP A 730 -30.28 -3.66 -23.08
N VAL A 731 -31.12 -4.62 -22.71
CA VAL A 731 -30.85 -6.05 -22.98
C VAL A 731 -30.80 -6.26 -24.50
N SER A 732 -29.68 -6.81 -24.98
CA SER A 732 -29.44 -7.01 -26.41
C SER A 732 -30.29 -8.16 -26.97
N GLY A 733 -30.33 -8.30 -28.30
CA GLY A 733 -31.12 -9.35 -28.97
C GLY A 733 -30.72 -10.79 -28.59
N SER A 734 -29.50 -11.00 -28.07
CA SER A 734 -29.03 -12.30 -27.56
C SER A 734 -29.51 -12.61 -26.13
N GLY A 735 -30.10 -11.64 -25.43
CA GLY A 735 -30.56 -11.77 -24.05
C GLY A 735 -29.42 -11.73 -23.03
N ALA A 736 -29.80 -11.65 -21.75
CA ALA A 736 -28.90 -11.61 -20.60
C ALA A 736 -28.20 -12.97 -20.28
N GLY A 737 -28.62 -14.05 -20.93
CA GLY A 737 -28.24 -15.41 -20.56
C GLY A 737 -28.63 -15.76 -19.11
N ASN A 738 -27.83 -16.61 -18.46
CA ASN A 738 -28.02 -17.02 -17.07
C ASN A 738 -27.33 -16.08 -16.06
N ASN A 739 -26.59 -15.06 -16.52
CA ASN A 739 -25.79 -14.21 -15.65
C ASN A 739 -26.70 -13.31 -14.79
N SER A 740 -26.46 -13.22 -13.49
CA SER A 740 -27.13 -12.27 -12.57
C SER A 740 -26.66 -10.83 -12.78
N THR A 741 -25.42 -10.67 -13.21
CA THR A 741 -24.78 -9.38 -13.41
C THR A 741 -23.95 -9.38 -14.68
N ALA A 742 -23.68 -8.19 -15.24
CA ALA A 742 -22.73 -8.03 -16.34
C ALA A 742 -21.86 -6.80 -16.12
N ARG A 743 -20.61 -6.87 -16.60
CA ARG A 743 -19.63 -5.78 -16.51
C ARG A 743 -19.28 -5.25 -17.88
N GLY A 744 -19.14 -3.93 -17.98
CA GLY A 744 -18.61 -3.22 -19.14
C GLY A 744 -17.87 -1.96 -18.69
N LYS A 745 -17.50 -1.12 -19.64
CA LYS A 745 -16.88 0.19 -19.36
C LYS A 745 -17.06 1.17 -20.51
N LEU A 746 -17.09 2.45 -20.15
CA LEU A 746 -16.97 3.59 -21.05
C LEU A 746 -15.61 4.25 -20.82
N GLU A 747 -14.83 4.47 -21.87
CA GLU A 747 -13.53 5.13 -21.82
C GLU A 747 -13.55 6.36 -22.73
N TRP A 748 -13.29 7.54 -22.17
CA TRP A 748 -12.98 8.75 -22.96
C TRP A 748 -11.47 8.83 -23.15
N VAL A 749 -11.01 8.69 -24.40
CA VAL A 749 -9.60 8.60 -24.74
C VAL A 749 -9.14 9.83 -25.51
N SER A 750 -8.12 10.52 -24.99
CA SER A 750 -7.36 11.56 -25.70
C SER A 750 -5.97 11.04 -26.07
N ASN A 751 -5.13 11.92 -26.62
CA ASN A 751 -3.71 11.62 -26.86
C ASN A 751 -2.89 11.39 -25.58
N LYS A 752 -3.39 11.83 -24.41
CA LYS A 752 -2.65 11.80 -23.13
C LYS A 752 -3.40 11.07 -22.03
N HIS A 753 -4.74 11.06 -22.07
CA HIS A 753 -5.58 10.64 -20.95
C HIS A 753 -6.55 9.54 -21.37
N VAL A 754 -6.87 8.64 -20.44
CA VAL A 754 -7.95 7.66 -20.53
C VAL A 754 -8.81 7.83 -19.29
N VAL A 755 -10.06 8.25 -19.48
CA VAL A 755 -11.02 8.47 -18.39
C VAL A 755 -12.05 7.35 -18.43
N LYS A 756 -11.97 6.42 -17.48
CA LYS A 756 -12.71 5.15 -17.51
C LYS A 756 -13.85 5.15 -16.49
N SER A 757 -15.07 4.91 -16.94
CA SER A 757 -16.25 4.74 -16.09
C SER A 757 -16.75 3.30 -16.18
N PRO A 758 -16.73 2.51 -15.10
CA PRO A 758 -17.26 1.15 -15.11
C PRO A 758 -18.78 1.16 -15.34
N ILE A 759 -19.26 0.17 -16.09
CA ILE A 759 -20.69 -0.07 -16.33
C ILE A 759 -21.07 -1.39 -15.66
N ALA A 760 -21.89 -1.32 -14.61
CA ALA A 760 -22.44 -2.47 -13.90
C ALA A 760 -23.91 -2.68 -14.29
N ILE A 761 -24.26 -3.89 -14.71
CA ILE A 761 -25.64 -4.28 -14.98
C ILE A 761 -26.07 -5.29 -13.95
N LYS A 762 -27.23 -5.04 -13.34
CA LYS A 762 -27.96 -6.02 -12.53
C LYS A 762 -29.20 -6.45 -13.31
N PHE A 763 -29.33 -7.73 -13.61
CA PHE A 763 -30.51 -8.23 -14.29
C PHE A 763 -31.60 -8.54 -13.27
N VAL A 764 -32.78 -7.94 -13.43
CA VAL A 764 -33.95 -8.10 -12.54
C VAL A 764 -35.11 -8.84 -13.18
#